data_AF-R4M042-F1
#
_entry.id   AF-R4M042-F1
#
_cell.length_a   1.000
_cell.length_b   1.000
_cell.length_c   1.000
_cell.angle_alpha   90.00
_cell.angle_beta   90.00
_cell.angle_gamma   90.00
#
_symmetry.space_group_name_H-M   'P 1'
#
loop_
_entity.id
_entity.type
_entity.pdbx_description
1 polymer ?
#
loop_
_entity_poly.entity_id
_entity_poly.type
_entity_poly.pdbx_seq_one_letter_code
_entity_poly.pdbx_strand_id
1 'polypeptide(L)'
;MIGNGGAGGSGAPGAIGGAGGPAGLIGVGGAGGAGGDSAVAGVIGGAGGAGGAALLFGAGGAGGAGGSGGSGAAGGAGGAGGAGGLFASGGSGGFGGFASTGTGGAGGTGGAGGLFASGGVGGTGGGAGSGGTGGVGGTGGAGGLFASGGAGGAGGSGGTGGAGGTGGAGGLFGAGGAGGLGGQGNHTGGHGGAGGSAGLLALGDGGAGGAGGAATTGTGGAGGAGGKAGLLFGSGGAGGSGGAAGTFGDTGNSGGAGGAGGKAGLLFGSGGAGGSGGAGGFANGSTGGAGGAGGGAGLIGNGGNGGSGGTSVATGGAGNGGAGGAGGGAGLIGNGGNGGSGGMGDAPGGTGVGGIGGLLLGLDGANAPASTNPLHTAQQQALAAVNAPIQAVTGRPLIGNGANGAPGSGAPGGHGGWLFGGGGTGGSGVSGGAGGDGGAGGILFGAGGAGGAGGAVTGTGATGGSGGAGGGALLFGAGGAGGAGGSSGIGGFAAGGAGGPGGAGGLFNGGGAGGAGGSGVSGGAGGEGGAGGAGGLFAGGGAGGAGGSGNNVGGAGGAGGVGGLFGAGGAGGSGGGGSVAGDSGAGGNAGLLAPGLAGGAGGGGGQGFDTGGAGGPGGDAGLLVGSGGVGGAGGFGLTTGGPGAAGGDAGLLFGSGGAGGAGGSGRTDLGGAGGAGGKAGLIGNGGNGGAGGAGGNGGGDGGPGGAAFGLGNGGNGGNGGTGTSAGSPGAGGAGGSLIGAEGLPGLLP
;
A
#
# COMPACT_ATOMS: atom_id res chain seq x y z
N MET A 1 18.09 0.79 34.75
CA MET A 1 16.98 1.78 34.70
C MET A 1 16.99 2.51 33.37
N ILE A 2 18.13 3.05 32.94
CA ILE A 2 18.35 3.55 31.57
C ILE A 2 19.24 2.53 30.86
N GLY A 3 18.88 2.07 29.67
CA GLY A 3 19.68 1.10 28.91
C GLY A 3 18.93 0.55 27.69
N ASN A 4 19.62 0.47 26.56
CA ASN A 4 19.05 -0.07 25.33
C ASN A 4 19.23 -1.58 25.26
N GLY A 5 18.34 -2.24 24.52
CA GLY A 5 18.46 -3.65 24.23
C GLY A 5 19.65 -3.95 23.32
N GLY A 6 20.35 -5.04 23.58
CA GLY A 6 21.43 -5.52 22.72
C GLY A 6 20.91 -5.95 21.34
N ALA A 7 21.68 -5.67 20.30
CA ALA A 7 21.42 -6.20 18.96
C ALA A 7 21.41 -7.74 18.95
N GLY A 8 20.46 -8.33 18.24
CA GLY A 8 20.49 -9.74 17.91
C GLY A 8 21.61 -10.05 16.92
N GLY A 9 22.39 -11.10 17.17
CA GLY A 9 23.44 -11.54 16.24
C GLY A 9 22.85 -12.15 14.97
N SER A 10 23.52 -11.99 13.85
CA SER A 10 23.12 -12.63 12.60
C SER A 10 23.21 -14.16 12.67
N GLY A 11 22.28 -14.83 12.00
CA GLY A 11 22.27 -16.29 11.86
C GLY A 11 23.38 -16.78 10.93
N ALA A 12 23.98 -17.91 11.29
CA ALA A 12 24.79 -18.71 10.37
C ALA A 12 23.91 -19.26 9.22
N PRO A 13 24.46 -19.77 8.11
CA PRO A 13 23.68 -20.22 6.97
C PRO A 13 22.47 -21.10 7.32
N GLY A 14 21.27 -20.66 6.90
CA GLY A 14 19.99 -21.33 7.18
C GLY A 14 19.50 -21.25 8.64
N ALA A 15 20.28 -20.66 9.55
CA ALA A 15 19.92 -20.50 10.96
C ALA A 15 19.17 -19.18 11.20
N ILE A 16 18.30 -19.21 12.20
CA ILE A 16 17.55 -18.01 12.61
C ILE A 16 18.49 -16.91 13.14
N GLY A 17 18.16 -15.66 12.86
CA GLY A 17 18.80 -14.52 13.49
C GLY A 17 18.47 -14.45 14.98
N GLY A 18 19.41 -13.97 15.78
CA GLY A 18 19.22 -13.74 17.20
C GLY A 18 18.16 -12.67 17.46
N ALA A 19 17.35 -12.84 18.51
CA ALA A 19 16.41 -11.81 18.91
C ALA A 19 17.15 -10.60 19.49
N GLY A 20 16.59 -9.41 19.25
CA GLY A 20 17.02 -8.20 19.92
C GLY A 20 16.66 -8.24 21.41
N GLY A 21 17.58 -7.78 22.26
CA GLY A 21 17.36 -7.69 23.69
C GLY A 21 16.27 -6.67 24.04
N PRO A 22 15.51 -6.87 25.13
CA PRO A 22 14.58 -5.86 25.61
C PRO A 22 15.33 -4.62 26.15
N ALA A 23 14.68 -3.46 26.07
CA ALA A 23 15.19 -2.25 26.70
C ALA A 23 15.02 -2.25 28.23
N GLY A 24 15.77 -1.38 28.90
CA GLY A 24 15.47 -0.90 30.24
C GLY A 24 14.25 0.03 30.27
N LEU A 25 13.97 0.64 31.42
CA LEU A 25 12.77 1.49 31.61
C LEU A 25 12.75 2.68 30.64
N ILE A 26 13.90 3.33 30.47
CA ILE A 26 14.15 4.34 29.43
C ILE A 26 15.18 3.74 28.49
N GLY A 27 14.75 3.40 27.28
CA GLY A 27 15.59 2.75 26.29
C GLY A 27 14.78 2.15 25.16
N VAL A 28 15.48 1.85 24.09
CA VAL A 28 14.95 1.34 22.83
C VAL A 28 15.29 -0.14 22.72
N GLY A 29 14.33 -0.93 22.21
CA GLY A 29 14.50 -2.36 22.02
C GLY A 29 15.64 -2.64 21.06
N GLY A 30 16.42 -3.68 21.34
CA GLY A 30 17.48 -4.13 20.45
C GLY A 30 16.88 -4.58 19.12
N ALA A 31 17.55 -4.31 18.01
CA ALA A 31 17.06 -4.79 16.74
C ALA A 31 17.35 -6.29 16.57
N GLY A 32 16.46 -7.00 15.86
CA GLY A 32 16.64 -8.41 15.54
C GLY A 32 17.79 -8.64 14.58
N GLY A 33 18.50 -9.76 14.75
CA GLY A 33 19.55 -10.20 13.84
C GLY A 33 18.98 -10.72 12.52
N ALA A 34 19.72 -10.54 11.43
CA ALA A 34 19.35 -11.12 10.15
C ALA A 34 19.41 -12.66 10.21
N GLY A 35 18.46 -13.34 9.58
CA GLY A 35 18.52 -14.77 9.34
C GLY A 35 19.65 -15.12 8.38
N GLY A 36 20.25 -16.29 8.54
CA GLY A 36 21.35 -16.71 7.70
C GLY A 36 20.90 -17.13 6.32
N ASP A 37 21.58 -16.63 5.30
CA ASP A 37 21.39 -17.05 3.91
C ASP A 37 21.87 -18.49 3.73
N SER A 38 21.12 -19.31 2.99
CA SER A 38 21.52 -20.67 2.65
C SER A 38 21.85 -20.79 1.17
N ALA A 39 23.08 -21.24 0.87
CA ALA A 39 23.44 -21.71 -0.47
C ALA A 39 23.08 -23.20 -0.70
N VAL A 40 22.63 -23.91 0.35
CA VAL A 40 22.37 -25.35 0.29
C VAL A 40 20.98 -25.62 -0.28
N ALA A 41 20.92 -26.38 -1.38
CA ALA A 41 19.67 -26.74 -2.03
C ALA A 41 18.64 -27.35 -1.06
N GLY A 42 17.38 -26.92 -1.17
CA GLY A 42 16.27 -27.40 -0.33
C GLY A 42 16.27 -26.88 1.10
N VAL A 43 17.31 -26.18 1.56
CA VAL A 43 17.36 -25.57 2.89
C VAL A 43 16.73 -24.19 2.86
N ILE A 44 15.71 -24.02 3.70
CA ILE A 44 14.99 -22.75 3.89
C ILE A 44 15.96 -21.72 4.46
N GLY A 45 15.83 -20.47 4.01
CA GLY A 45 16.60 -19.36 4.59
C GLY A 45 16.26 -19.17 6.07
N GLY A 46 17.25 -18.75 6.86
CA GLY A 46 17.03 -18.49 8.28
C GLY A 46 15.97 -17.41 8.49
N ALA A 47 15.07 -17.57 9.45
CA ALA A 47 14.16 -16.48 9.79
C ALA A 47 14.93 -15.32 10.46
N GLY A 48 14.48 -14.09 10.26
CA GLY A 48 14.98 -12.95 11.00
C GLY A 48 14.63 -13.02 12.48
N GLY A 49 15.53 -12.54 13.33
CA GLY A 49 15.29 -12.42 14.76
C GLY A 49 14.23 -11.37 15.06
N ALA A 50 13.41 -11.58 16.09
CA ALA A 50 12.45 -10.56 16.51
C ALA A 50 13.18 -9.34 17.10
N GLY A 51 12.61 -8.16 16.94
CA GLY A 51 13.04 -6.96 17.66
C GLY A 51 12.70 -7.04 19.15
N GLY A 52 13.54 -6.43 19.97
CA GLY A 52 13.35 -6.33 21.40
C GLY A 52 12.26 -5.33 21.77
N ALA A 53 11.55 -5.58 22.87
CA ALA A 53 10.51 -4.66 23.35
C ALA A 53 11.11 -3.42 24.05
N ALA A 54 10.41 -2.30 23.97
CA ALA A 54 10.62 -1.14 24.86
C ALA A 54 9.69 -1.22 26.09
N LEU A 55 10.02 -0.53 27.19
CA LEU A 55 9.27 -0.60 28.45
C LEU A 55 8.43 0.64 28.79
N LEU A 56 9.04 1.80 29.09
CA LEU A 56 8.29 3.03 29.44
C LEU A 56 8.47 4.14 28.39
N PHE A 57 9.72 4.49 28.07
CA PHE A 57 10.08 5.48 27.04
C PHE A 57 11.08 4.87 26.05
N GLY A 58 10.87 5.04 24.74
CA GLY A 58 11.71 4.49 23.68
C GLY A 58 10.94 4.14 22.41
N ALA A 59 11.36 3.09 21.71
CA ALA A 59 10.72 2.48 20.56
C ALA A 59 11.05 0.98 20.56
N GLY A 60 10.13 0.14 20.08
CA GLY A 60 10.41 -1.27 19.86
C GLY A 60 11.51 -1.45 18.82
N GLY A 61 12.36 -2.47 18.99
CA GLY A 61 13.42 -2.78 18.03
C GLY A 61 12.84 -3.23 16.69
N ALA A 62 13.51 -2.89 15.58
CA ALA A 62 13.13 -3.45 14.28
C ALA A 62 13.36 -4.97 14.26
N GLY A 63 12.49 -5.69 13.56
CA GLY A 63 12.69 -7.10 13.26
C GLY A 63 13.85 -7.31 12.28
N GLY A 64 14.52 -8.45 12.40
CA GLY A 64 15.63 -8.83 11.53
C GLY A 64 15.15 -9.27 10.15
N ALA A 65 16.01 -9.12 9.16
CA ALA A 65 15.86 -9.67 7.82
C ALA A 65 15.65 -11.19 7.83
N GLY A 66 14.78 -11.72 6.97
CA GLY A 66 14.82 -13.14 6.61
C GLY A 66 15.99 -13.43 5.67
N GLY A 67 16.66 -14.57 5.85
CA GLY A 67 17.74 -15.04 5.00
C GLY A 67 17.22 -15.65 3.70
N SER A 68 18.05 -15.62 2.66
CA SER A 68 17.76 -16.24 1.36
C SER A 68 17.72 -17.76 1.46
N GLY A 69 16.72 -18.38 0.84
CA GLY A 69 16.64 -19.83 0.71
C GLY A 69 17.57 -20.37 -0.36
N GLY A 70 18.06 -21.60 -0.16
CA GLY A 70 18.80 -22.31 -1.20
C GLY A 70 17.93 -22.64 -2.40
N SER A 71 18.53 -23.21 -3.45
CA SER A 71 17.77 -23.61 -4.64
C SER A 71 16.60 -24.54 -4.29
N GLY A 72 15.40 -24.24 -4.79
CA GLY A 72 14.19 -25.03 -4.47
C GLY A 72 13.56 -24.77 -3.10
N ALA A 73 14.17 -23.97 -2.23
CA ALA A 73 13.67 -23.70 -0.88
C ALA A 73 12.93 -22.35 -0.79
N ALA A 74 12.18 -22.19 0.29
CA ALA A 74 11.59 -20.91 0.66
C ALA A 74 12.63 -19.96 1.25
N GLY A 75 12.38 -18.66 1.10
CA GLY A 75 13.09 -17.63 1.87
C GLY A 75 12.68 -17.66 3.33
N GLY A 76 13.58 -17.26 4.23
CA GLY A 76 13.27 -17.11 5.65
C GLY A 76 12.28 -15.97 5.88
N ALA A 77 11.36 -16.11 6.83
CA ALA A 77 10.48 -15.02 7.20
C ALA A 77 11.26 -13.86 7.85
N GLY A 78 10.80 -12.63 7.67
CA GLY A 78 11.28 -11.49 8.44
C GLY A 78 10.90 -11.61 9.91
N GLY A 79 11.75 -11.10 10.80
CA GLY A 79 11.49 -11.04 12.22
C GLY A 79 10.38 -10.05 12.55
N ALA A 80 9.58 -10.33 13.58
CA ALA A 80 8.59 -9.37 14.06
C ALA A 80 9.29 -8.14 14.67
N GLY A 81 8.67 -6.97 14.53
CA GLY A 81 9.07 -5.78 15.27
C GLY A 81 8.78 -5.93 16.76
N GLY A 82 9.64 -5.34 17.59
CA GLY A 82 9.48 -5.32 19.04
C GLY A 82 8.28 -4.47 19.45
N ALA A 83 7.61 -4.85 20.53
CA ALA A 83 6.52 -4.05 21.07
C ALA A 83 7.03 -2.73 21.66
N GLY A 84 6.23 -1.68 21.51
CA GLY A 84 6.40 -0.41 22.20
C GLY A 84 5.97 -0.52 23.66
N GLY A 85 6.75 0.09 24.55
CA GLY A 85 6.38 0.44 25.92
C GLY A 85 5.41 1.63 25.99
N LEU A 86 5.04 2.13 27.17
CA LEU A 86 3.92 3.09 27.37
C LEU A 86 3.81 4.25 26.34
N PHE A 87 4.90 4.93 26.03
CA PHE A 87 4.96 6.06 25.07
C PHE A 87 5.69 5.74 23.76
N ALA A 88 6.05 4.47 23.57
CA ALA A 88 6.97 4.04 22.53
C ALA A 88 6.23 3.46 21.34
N SER A 89 6.64 3.82 20.12
CA SER A 89 6.11 3.18 18.91
C SER A 89 6.53 1.72 18.84
N GLY A 90 5.70 0.91 18.18
CA GLY A 90 6.07 -0.44 17.83
C GLY A 90 7.23 -0.45 16.83
N GLY A 91 8.15 -1.38 16.98
CA GLY A 91 9.22 -1.59 16.02
C GLY A 91 8.66 -2.07 14.69
N SER A 92 9.32 -1.75 13.60
CA SER A 92 8.94 -2.27 12.29
C SER A 92 9.22 -3.75 12.14
N GLY A 93 8.42 -4.46 11.35
CA GLY A 93 8.72 -5.82 10.92
C GLY A 93 9.93 -5.87 9.99
N GLY A 94 10.71 -6.96 10.07
CA GLY A 94 11.79 -7.24 9.14
C GLY A 94 11.26 -7.71 7.79
N PHE A 95 12.01 -7.53 6.72
CA PHE A 95 11.64 -8.03 5.40
C PHE A 95 11.84 -9.55 5.29
N GLY A 96 11.07 -10.21 4.45
CA GLY A 96 11.24 -11.63 4.13
C GLY A 96 12.42 -11.89 3.19
N GLY A 97 13.01 -13.07 3.29
CA GLY A 97 14.12 -13.52 2.48
C GLY A 97 13.71 -13.98 1.08
N PHE A 98 14.67 -14.01 0.16
CA PHE A 98 14.42 -14.40 -1.24
C PHE A 98 14.30 -15.92 -1.42
N ALA A 99 13.54 -16.36 -2.44
CA ALA A 99 13.47 -17.75 -2.91
C ALA A 99 13.69 -17.88 -4.42
N SER A 100 14.59 -18.75 -4.86
CA SER A 100 14.87 -18.89 -6.31
C SER A 100 13.76 -19.58 -7.12
N THR A 101 13.15 -20.64 -6.58
CA THR A 101 12.04 -21.37 -7.22
C THR A 101 10.93 -21.77 -6.24
N GLY A 102 11.03 -21.34 -4.98
CA GLY A 102 10.04 -21.58 -3.91
C GLY A 102 9.23 -20.34 -3.56
N THR A 103 8.67 -20.31 -2.35
CA THR A 103 7.95 -19.13 -1.85
C THR A 103 8.94 -18.15 -1.22
N GLY A 104 8.90 -16.87 -1.60
CA GLY A 104 9.61 -15.83 -0.87
C GLY A 104 9.18 -15.82 0.60
N GLY A 105 10.08 -15.44 1.49
CA GLY A 105 9.80 -15.35 2.91
C GLY A 105 8.72 -14.31 3.19
N ALA A 106 7.85 -14.57 4.16
CA ALA A 106 6.89 -13.55 4.59
C ALA A 106 7.61 -12.36 5.23
N GLY A 107 7.07 -11.16 5.06
CA GLY A 107 7.47 -10.01 5.87
C GLY A 107 7.09 -10.22 7.33
N GLY A 108 7.94 -9.74 8.23
CA GLY A 108 7.68 -9.73 9.66
C GLY A 108 6.56 -8.77 10.03
N THR A 109 5.79 -9.09 11.06
CA THR A 109 4.73 -8.20 11.55
C THR A 109 5.34 -6.97 12.23
N GLY A 110 4.68 -5.82 12.11
CA GLY A 110 4.99 -4.66 12.94
C GLY A 110 4.70 -4.94 14.41
N GLY A 111 5.53 -4.41 15.29
CA GLY A 111 5.31 -4.45 16.74
C GLY A 111 4.09 -3.62 17.13
N ALA A 112 3.39 -4.03 18.18
CA ALA A 112 2.31 -3.21 18.74
C ALA A 112 2.88 -1.92 19.34
N GLY A 113 2.16 -0.81 19.22
CA GLY A 113 2.50 0.44 19.88
C GLY A 113 2.16 0.43 21.37
N GLY A 114 2.84 1.28 22.14
CA GLY A 114 2.45 1.64 23.50
C GLY A 114 1.12 2.37 23.57
N LEU A 115 0.56 2.58 24.78
CA LEU A 115 -0.76 3.20 24.96
C LEU A 115 -0.98 4.51 24.17
N PHE A 116 0.08 5.28 23.92
CA PHE A 116 0.01 6.57 23.21
C PHE A 116 0.68 6.59 21.84
N ALA A 117 1.18 5.46 21.34
CA ALA A 117 2.04 5.42 20.16
C ALA A 117 1.54 4.44 19.11
N SER A 118 1.89 4.69 17.85
CA SER A 118 1.40 3.89 16.73
C SER A 118 2.01 2.50 16.73
N GLY A 119 1.29 1.57 16.11
CA GLY A 119 1.89 0.29 15.74
C GLY A 119 3.02 0.49 14.73
N GLY A 120 3.98 -0.43 14.75
CA GLY A 120 5.05 -0.48 13.77
C GLY A 120 4.52 -0.89 12.39
N VAL A 121 5.21 -0.48 11.34
CA VAL A 121 4.90 -0.93 9.97
C VAL A 121 5.26 -2.40 9.79
N GLY A 122 4.46 -3.13 9.00
CA GLY A 122 4.79 -4.49 8.59
C GLY A 122 5.96 -4.51 7.60
N GLY A 123 6.78 -5.55 7.67
CA GLY A 123 7.90 -5.75 6.74
C GLY A 123 7.44 -6.18 5.36
N THR A 124 8.24 -5.89 4.33
CA THR A 124 7.96 -6.34 2.96
C THR A 124 8.17 -7.86 2.82
N GLY A 125 7.33 -8.53 2.04
CA GLY A 125 7.55 -9.92 1.66
C GLY A 125 8.80 -10.07 0.77
N GLY A 126 9.49 -11.19 0.90
CA GLY A 126 10.66 -11.52 0.10
C GLY A 126 10.28 -11.88 -1.34
N GLY A 127 11.12 -11.50 -2.29
CA GLY A 127 10.92 -11.85 -3.69
C GLY A 127 11.09 -13.36 -3.96
N ALA A 128 10.56 -13.82 -5.08
CA ALA A 128 10.79 -15.13 -5.62
C ALA A 128 11.15 -15.08 -7.12
N GLY A 129 11.85 -16.10 -7.60
CA GLY A 129 12.11 -16.27 -9.02
C GLY A 129 10.84 -16.54 -9.83
N SER A 130 10.98 -16.62 -11.16
CA SER A 130 9.88 -16.61 -12.14
C SER A 130 8.86 -17.75 -12.01
N GLY A 131 9.21 -18.87 -11.37
CA GLY A 131 8.30 -19.99 -11.07
C GLY A 131 7.81 -20.05 -9.63
N GLY A 132 8.33 -19.19 -8.74
CA GLY A 132 8.00 -19.16 -7.32
C GLY A 132 6.84 -18.22 -6.99
N THR A 133 6.41 -18.21 -5.74
CA THR A 133 5.41 -17.25 -5.25
C THR A 133 6.12 -16.20 -4.41
N GLY A 134 5.82 -14.92 -4.62
CA GLY A 134 6.36 -13.87 -3.76
C GLY A 134 5.86 -14.04 -2.32
N GLY A 135 6.69 -13.67 -1.35
CA GLY A 135 6.32 -13.73 0.06
C GLY A 135 5.21 -12.74 0.38
N VAL A 136 4.32 -13.08 1.31
CA VAL A 136 3.30 -12.13 1.76
C VAL A 136 3.94 -10.98 2.54
N GLY A 137 3.38 -9.78 2.44
CA GLY A 137 3.76 -8.65 3.29
C GLY A 137 3.36 -8.90 4.74
N GLY A 138 4.16 -8.37 5.67
CA GLY A 138 3.88 -8.43 7.10
C GLY A 138 2.71 -7.53 7.48
N THR A 139 1.93 -7.93 8.48
CA THR A 139 0.84 -7.09 8.98
C THR A 139 1.40 -5.88 9.72
N GLY A 140 0.73 -4.74 9.64
CA GLY A 140 1.01 -3.61 10.51
C GLY A 140 0.71 -3.94 11.98
N GLY A 141 1.48 -3.38 12.90
CA GLY A 141 1.26 -3.51 14.32
C GLY A 141 0.00 -2.76 14.78
N ALA A 142 -0.63 -3.24 15.85
CA ALA A 142 -1.75 -2.52 16.45
C ALA A 142 -1.28 -1.22 17.11
N GLY A 143 -2.06 -0.15 17.01
CA GLY A 143 -1.84 1.09 17.76
C GLY A 143 -2.25 0.94 19.23
N GLY A 144 -1.67 1.76 20.10
CA GLY A 144 -2.17 1.90 21.47
C GLY A 144 -3.47 2.69 21.55
N LEU A 145 -4.01 2.84 22.76
CA LEU A 145 -5.31 3.47 23.04
C LEU A 145 -5.63 4.71 22.20
N PHE A 146 -4.67 5.60 21.95
CA PHE A 146 -4.90 6.86 21.22
C PHE A 146 -4.28 6.91 19.83
N ALA A 147 -3.66 5.85 19.37
CA ALA A 147 -2.79 5.88 18.21
C ALA A 147 -3.25 4.96 17.10
N SER A 148 -2.86 5.29 15.88
CA SER A 148 -3.21 4.52 14.69
C SER A 148 -2.48 3.18 14.66
N GLY A 149 -3.09 2.21 13.97
CA GLY A 149 -2.36 1.02 13.54
C GLY A 149 -1.25 1.36 12.56
N GLY A 150 -0.23 0.52 12.50
CA GLY A 150 0.83 0.62 11.50
C GLY A 150 0.35 0.18 10.11
N ALA A 151 0.99 0.67 9.05
CA ALA A 151 0.71 0.19 7.70
C ALA A 151 1.15 -1.27 7.52
N GLY A 152 0.44 -2.02 6.69
CA GLY A 152 0.87 -3.34 6.22
C GLY A 152 2.04 -3.23 5.24
N GLY A 153 2.91 -4.25 5.23
CA GLY A 153 4.03 -4.33 4.29
C GLY A 153 3.58 -4.76 2.90
N ALA A 154 4.31 -4.35 1.86
CA ALA A 154 4.09 -4.84 0.50
C ALA A 154 4.39 -6.34 0.38
N GLY A 155 3.65 -7.02 -0.50
CA GLY A 155 3.95 -8.38 -0.92
C GLY A 155 5.21 -8.42 -1.78
N GLY A 156 5.97 -9.50 -1.66
CA GLY A 156 7.11 -9.80 -2.50
C GLY A 156 6.67 -10.15 -3.92
N SER A 157 7.55 -9.90 -4.86
CA SER A 157 7.35 -10.21 -6.27
C SER A 157 7.67 -11.68 -6.60
N GLY A 158 7.11 -12.25 -7.67
CA GLY A 158 7.35 -13.65 -8.04
C GLY A 158 6.62 -14.12 -9.30
N GLY A 159 6.68 -15.42 -9.60
CA GLY A 159 5.82 -16.06 -10.61
C GLY A 159 4.35 -15.78 -10.36
N THR A 160 3.93 -15.93 -9.10
CA THR A 160 2.76 -15.22 -8.56
C THR A 160 3.25 -14.18 -7.57
N GLY A 161 2.64 -13.00 -7.56
CA GLY A 161 2.95 -11.98 -6.58
C GLY A 161 2.43 -12.35 -5.19
N GLY A 162 3.20 -12.04 -4.15
CA GLY A 162 2.77 -12.18 -2.77
C GLY A 162 1.68 -11.18 -2.43
N ALA A 163 0.74 -11.56 -1.56
CA ALA A 163 -0.27 -10.62 -1.09
C ALA A 163 0.36 -9.53 -0.20
N GLY A 164 -0.22 -8.33 -0.21
CA GLY A 164 0.11 -7.29 0.74
C GLY A 164 -0.34 -7.64 2.16
N GLY A 165 0.41 -7.20 3.15
CA GLY A 165 0.07 -7.36 4.55
C GLY A 165 -1.12 -6.49 4.94
N THR A 166 -1.94 -6.94 5.88
CA THR A 166 -3.03 -6.10 6.38
C THR A 166 -2.52 -4.93 7.20
N GLY A 167 -3.21 -3.80 7.15
CA GLY A 167 -2.97 -2.70 8.08
C GLY A 167 -3.28 -3.11 9.53
N GLY A 168 -2.54 -2.53 10.47
CA GLY A 168 -2.75 -2.75 11.89
C GLY A 168 -4.05 -2.11 12.36
N ALA A 169 -4.67 -2.68 13.40
CA ALA A 169 -5.83 -2.06 14.02
C ALA A 169 -5.41 -0.79 14.78
N GLY A 170 -6.25 0.24 14.75
CA GLY A 170 -6.12 1.36 15.69
C GLY A 170 -6.46 0.91 17.11
N GLY A 171 -5.87 1.55 18.13
CA GLY A 171 -6.35 1.37 19.50
C GLY A 171 -7.64 2.15 19.72
N LEU A 172 -8.16 2.20 20.96
CA LEU A 172 -9.51 2.68 21.31
C LEU A 172 -10.01 3.93 20.55
N PHE A 173 -9.14 4.93 20.32
CA PHE A 173 -9.43 6.18 19.62
C PHE A 173 -8.71 6.33 18.27
N GLY A 174 -7.83 5.39 17.91
CA GLY A 174 -6.96 5.49 16.75
C GLY A 174 -7.60 5.00 15.46
N ALA A 175 -7.14 5.56 14.33
CA ALA A 175 -7.48 5.09 12.99
C ALA A 175 -6.82 3.73 12.68
N GLY A 176 -7.39 2.99 11.74
CA GLY A 176 -6.74 1.79 11.21
C GLY A 176 -5.56 2.13 10.30
N GLY A 177 -4.55 1.27 10.27
CA GLY A 177 -3.42 1.41 9.34
C GLY A 177 -3.80 1.06 7.90
N ALA A 178 -3.12 1.63 6.91
CA ALA A 178 -3.32 1.26 5.51
C ALA A 178 -2.88 -0.20 5.25
N GLY A 179 -3.57 -0.89 4.34
CA GLY A 179 -3.15 -2.18 3.83
C GLY A 179 -1.92 -2.05 2.92
N GLY A 180 -1.06 -3.06 2.97
CA GLY A 180 0.09 -3.18 2.09
C GLY A 180 -0.30 -3.56 0.67
N LEU A 181 0.60 -3.36 -0.27
CA LEU A 181 0.32 -3.61 -1.69
C LEU A 181 0.54 -5.06 -2.09
N GLY A 182 -0.16 -5.51 -3.11
CA GLY A 182 0.16 -6.75 -3.79
C GLY A 182 1.52 -6.70 -4.48
N GLY A 183 2.28 -7.77 -4.36
CA GLY A 183 3.53 -7.96 -5.08
C GLY A 183 3.28 -8.22 -6.56
N GLN A 184 4.30 -7.97 -7.37
CA GLN A 184 4.21 -8.19 -8.81
C GLN A 184 4.23 -9.68 -9.14
N GLY A 185 3.38 -10.08 -10.07
CA GLY A 185 3.35 -11.42 -10.62
C GLY A 185 3.95 -11.49 -12.01
N ASN A 186 4.57 -12.61 -12.34
CA ASN A 186 4.78 -12.95 -13.74
C ASN A 186 3.43 -13.39 -14.35
N HIS A 187 2.74 -14.34 -13.72
CA HIS A 187 1.45 -14.87 -14.19
C HIS A 187 0.26 -14.26 -13.45
N THR A 188 0.39 -14.02 -12.15
CA THR A 188 -0.72 -13.49 -11.33
C THR A 188 -0.19 -12.48 -10.35
N GLY A 189 -0.71 -11.26 -10.41
CA GLY A 189 -0.38 -10.22 -9.44
C GLY A 189 -0.88 -10.59 -8.04
N GLY A 190 -0.14 -10.18 -7.02
CA GLY A 190 -0.52 -10.39 -5.63
C GLY A 190 -1.72 -9.53 -5.24
N HIS A 191 -2.53 -9.99 -4.30
CA HIS A 191 -3.64 -9.19 -3.79
C HIS A 191 -3.16 -8.04 -2.91
N GLY A 192 -3.85 -6.90 -2.95
CA GLY A 192 -3.67 -5.85 -1.96
C GLY A 192 -4.11 -6.31 -0.57
N GLY A 193 -3.38 -5.89 0.45
CA GLY A 193 -3.71 -6.11 1.85
C GLY A 193 -4.92 -5.28 2.27
N ALA A 194 -5.74 -5.84 3.16
CA ALA A 194 -6.86 -5.09 3.71
C ALA A 194 -6.37 -3.95 4.63
N GLY A 195 -7.11 -2.84 4.64
CA GLY A 195 -6.92 -1.80 5.64
C GLY A 195 -7.27 -2.27 7.05
N GLY A 196 -6.55 -1.77 8.04
CA GLY A 196 -6.79 -2.01 9.45
C GLY A 196 -8.11 -1.40 9.91
N SER A 197 -8.74 -2.00 10.91
CA SER A 197 -9.95 -1.41 11.50
C SER A 197 -9.60 -0.30 12.50
N ALA A 198 -10.44 0.72 12.61
CA ALA A 198 -10.30 1.74 13.64
C ALA A 198 -10.72 1.23 15.03
N GLY A 199 -10.35 1.99 16.06
CA GLY A 199 -10.73 1.73 17.44
C GLY A 199 -12.21 1.84 17.75
N LEU A 200 -12.66 1.15 18.80
CA LEU A 200 -14.07 1.09 19.21
C LEU A 200 -14.75 2.47 19.35
N LEU A 201 -14.04 3.45 19.90
CA LEU A 201 -14.51 4.82 20.17
C LEU A 201 -13.82 5.87 19.29
N ALA A 202 -13.09 5.43 18.26
CA ALA A 202 -12.34 6.31 17.39
C ALA A 202 -13.29 7.23 16.60
N LEU A 203 -12.94 8.51 16.57
CA LEU A 203 -13.38 9.40 15.49
C LEU A 203 -12.62 9.10 14.19
N GLY A 204 -11.48 8.41 14.30
CA GLY A 204 -10.67 7.95 13.18
C GLY A 204 -11.36 6.87 12.36
N ASP A 205 -10.93 6.75 11.11
CA ASP A 205 -11.49 5.85 10.13
C ASP A 205 -10.74 4.54 10.00
N GLY A 206 -11.40 3.57 9.34
CA GLY A 206 -10.71 2.37 8.91
C GLY A 206 -9.66 2.72 7.86
N GLY A 207 -8.53 2.02 7.87
CA GLY A 207 -7.45 2.29 6.92
C GLY A 207 -7.84 1.97 5.48
N ALA A 208 -7.21 2.62 4.50
CA ALA A 208 -7.39 2.26 3.09
C ALA A 208 -6.86 0.85 2.80
N GLY A 209 -7.51 0.12 1.89
CA GLY A 209 -6.97 -1.12 1.34
C GLY A 209 -5.83 -0.85 0.36
N GLY A 210 -4.86 -1.76 0.27
CA GLY A 210 -3.75 -1.66 -0.66
C GLY A 210 -4.15 -1.97 -2.11
N ALA A 211 -3.44 -1.43 -3.09
CA ALA A 211 -3.63 -1.82 -4.49
C ALA A 211 -3.16 -3.27 -4.73
N GLY A 212 -3.79 -3.95 -5.69
CA GLY A 212 -3.32 -5.23 -6.19
C GLY A 212 -2.10 -5.08 -7.10
N GLY A 213 -1.24 -6.09 -7.13
CA GLY A 213 -0.04 -6.13 -7.97
C GLY A 213 -0.36 -6.36 -9.44
N ALA A 214 0.51 -5.88 -10.33
CA ALA A 214 0.40 -6.13 -11.76
C ALA A 214 0.89 -7.54 -12.13
N ALA A 215 0.49 -8.03 -13.32
CA ALA A 215 1.02 -9.25 -13.92
C ALA A 215 1.68 -8.99 -15.28
N THR A 216 2.72 -9.75 -15.63
CA THR A 216 3.40 -9.63 -16.95
C THR A 216 2.71 -10.45 -18.04
N THR A 217 2.24 -11.66 -17.73
CA THR A 217 1.67 -12.62 -18.69
C THR A 217 0.29 -13.19 -18.32
N GLY A 218 -0.34 -12.75 -17.21
CA GLY A 218 -1.67 -13.25 -16.81
C GLY A 218 -2.55 -12.25 -16.05
N THR A 219 -3.17 -12.62 -14.93
CA THR A 219 -4.21 -11.81 -14.28
C THR A 219 -3.65 -10.82 -13.26
N GLY A 220 -4.21 -9.61 -13.24
CA GLY A 220 -3.88 -8.63 -12.21
C GLY A 220 -4.38 -9.06 -10.82
N GLY A 221 -3.67 -8.65 -9.78
CA GLY A 221 -4.07 -8.92 -8.40
C GLY A 221 -5.26 -8.08 -7.98
N ALA A 222 -6.19 -8.63 -7.20
CA ALA A 222 -7.30 -7.82 -6.67
C ALA A 222 -6.81 -6.76 -5.64
N GLY A 223 -7.50 -5.62 -5.57
CA GLY A 223 -7.28 -4.62 -4.53
C GLY A 223 -7.77 -5.08 -3.16
N GLY A 224 -7.11 -4.59 -2.11
CA GLY A 224 -7.44 -4.88 -0.72
C GLY A 224 -8.71 -4.15 -0.29
N ALA A 225 -9.48 -4.77 0.61
CA ALA A 225 -10.66 -4.11 1.18
C ALA A 225 -10.26 -2.97 2.11
N GLY A 226 -11.06 -1.91 2.15
CA GLY A 226 -10.95 -0.86 3.15
C GLY A 226 -11.31 -1.37 4.55
N GLY A 227 -10.59 -0.85 5.53
CA GLY A 227 -10.78 -1.12 6.95
C GLY A 227 -12.13 -0.64 7.46
N LYS A 228 -12.64 -1.28 8.50
CA LYS A 228 -13.88 -0.84 9.15
C LYS A 228 -13.60 0.34 10.08
N ALA A 229 -14.57 1.23 10.22
CA ALA A 229 -14.53 2.25 11.26
C ALA A 229 -14.62 1.65 12.67
N GLY A 230 -14.62 2.52 13.68
CA GLY A 230 -14.95 2.15 15.05
C GLY A 230 -16.39 1.66 15.18
N LEU A 231 -16.74 1.08 16.33
CA LEU A 231 -18.10 0.56 16.53
C LEU A 231 -19.13 1.69 16.54
N LEU A 232 -18.82 2.85 17.11
CA LEU A 232 -19.79 3.94 17.28
C LEU A 232 -19.62 5.03 16.21
N PHE A 233 -18.39 5.45 15.96
CA PHE A 233 -18.05 6.60 15.12
C PHE A 233 -17.02 6.23 14.04
N GLY A 234 -16.81 7.14 13.09
CA GLY A 234 -15.78 7.04 12.07
C GLY A 234 -16.29 6.50 10.72
N SER A 235 -15.56 6.79 9.64
CA SER A 235 -15.88 6.26 8.31
C SER A 235 -15.17 4.94 8.06
N GLY A 236 -15.71 4.15 7.13
CA GLY A 236 -14.94 3.06 6.55
C GLY A 236 -13.82 3.61 5.66
N GLY A 237 -12.72 2.86 5.54
CA GLY A 237 -11.63 3.17 4.62
C GLY A 237 -11.99 2.86 3.16
N ALA A 238 -11.33 3.52 2.21
CA ALA A 238 -11.49 3.20 0.79
C ALA A 238 -10.91 1.80 0.46
N GLY A 239 -11.51 1.09 -0.49
CA GLY A 239 -10.92 -0.10 -1.08
C GLY A 239 -9.79 0.25 -2.05
N GLY A 240 -8.78 -0.61 -2.17
CA GLY A 240 -7.67 -0.43 -3.09
C GLY A 240 -8.03 -0.75 -4.54
N SER A 241 -7.29 -0.20 -5.51
CA SER A 241 -7.48 -0.54 -6.92
C SER A 241 -7.02 -1.96 -7.24
N GLY A 242 -7.64 -2.61 -8.23
CA GLY A 242 -7.11 -3.83 -8.82
C GLY A 242 -5.87 -3.58 -9.68
N GLY A 243 -4.97 -4.56 -9.75
CA GLY A 243 -3.77 -4.52 -10.55
C GLY A 243 -4.03 -4.78 -12.04
N ALA A 244 -3.12 -4.30 -12.90
CA ALA A 244 -3.20 -4.53 -14.33
C ALA A 244 -2.86 -5.97 -14.70
N ALA A 245 -3.52 -6.48 -15.74
CA ALA A 245 -3.23 -7.77 -16.35
C ALA A 245 -1.98 -7.72 -17.25
N GLY A 246 -1.44 -8.90 -17.49
CA GLY A 246 -0.38 -9.16 -18.46
C GLY A 246 -0.89 -9.20 -19.90
N THR A 247 0.03 -9.00 -20.83
CA THR A 247 -0.29 -8.66 -22.22
C THR A 247 -0.09 -9.81 -23.20
N PHE A 248 0.68 -10.84 -22.81
CA PHE A 248 0.95 -12.04 -23.60
C PHE A 248 0.75 -13.30 -22.75
N GLY A 249 -0.12 -14.23 -23.18
CA GLY A 249 -0.47 -15.46 -22.44
C GLY A 249 -1.81 -16.04 -22.95
N ASP A 250 -2.14 -17.27 -22.53
CA ASP A 250 -3.38 -17.98 -22.92
C ASP A 250 -4.67 -17.17 -22.67
N THR A 251 -5.80 -17.61 -23.21
CA THR A 251 -7.12 -16.97 -23.04
C THR A 251 -7.44 -16.60 -21.59
N GLY A 252 -7.89 -15.37 -21.32
CA GLY A 252 -8.45 -14.97 -20.01
C GLY A 252 -7.63 -13.99 -19.15
N ASN A 253 -6.68 -13.23 -19.72
CA ASN A 253 -5.89 -12.22 -19.02
C ASN A 253 -6.77 -11.04 -18.52
N SER A 254 -7.29 -11.18 -17.31
CA SER A 254 -8.21 -10.23 -16.69
C SER A 254 -7.52 -9.30 -15.71
N GLY A 255 -7.95 -8.05 -15.70
CA GLY A 255 -7.53 -7.08 -14.70
C GLY A 255 -8.02 -7.51 -13.31
N GLY A 256 -7.27 -7.14 -12.27
CA GLY A 256 -7.66 -7.43 -10.90
C GLY A 256 -8.93 -6.69 -10.51
N ALA A 257 -9.79 -7.29 -9.69
CA ALA A 257 -10.95 -6.57 -9.16
C ALA A 257 -10.52 -5.47 -8.18
N GLY A 258 -11.30 -4.39 -8.10
CA GLY A 258 -11.16 -3.39 -7.06
C GLY A 258 -11.59 -3.92 -5.69
N GLY A 259 -10.95 -3.44 -4.63
CA GLY A 259 -11.27 -3.78 -3.25
C GLY A 259 -12.57 -3.14 -2.78
N ALA A 260 -13.31 -3.82 -1.91
CA ALA A 260 -14.52 -3.25 -1.32
C ALA A 260 -14.20 -2.15 -0.30
N GLY A 261 -15.05 -1.13 -0.21
CA GLY A 261 -14.97 -0.10 0.82
C GLY A 261 -15.31 -0.63 2.22
N GLY A 262 -14.72 0.02 3.22
CA GLY A 262 -14.94 -0.22 4.64
C GLY A 262 -16.37 0.15 5.08
N LYS A 263 -16.89 -0.52 6.10
CA LYS A 263 -18.15 -0.11 6.74
C LYS A 263 -17.88 1.00 7.76
N ALA A 264 -18.83 1.92 7.91
CA ALA A 264 -18.82 2.95 8.94
C ALA A 264 -19.15 2.43 10.34
N GLY A 265 -19.00 3.30 11.34
CA GLY A 265 -19.48 3.05 12.70
C GLY A 265 -21.00 3.16 12.81
N LEU A 266 -21.59 2.57 13.85
CA LEU A 266 -23.04 2.39 13.97
C LEU A 266 -23.83 3.69 14.08
N LEU A 267 -23.31 4.72 14.77
CA LEU A 267 -24.05 5.96 15.04
C LEU A 267 -23.76 7.02 13.98
N PHE A 268 -22.48 7.25 13.70
CA PHE A 268 -22.05 8.33 12.82
C PHE A 268 -20.87 7.90 11.95
N GLY A 269 -21.01 8.03 10.64
CA GLY A 269 -19.93 7.81 9.69
C GLY A 269 -20.41 7.36 8.33
N SER A 270 -19.61 7.67 7.30
CA SER A 270 -19.85 7.23 5.93
C SER A 270 -19.16 5.90 5.62
N GLY A 271 -19.77 5.10 4.74
CA GLY A 271 -19.08 3.97 4.14
C GLY A 271 -17.90 4.43 3.27
N GLY A 272 -16.85 3.61 3.18
CA GLY A 272 -15.73 3.88 2.29
C GLY A 272 -16.09 3.62 0.82
N ALA A 273 -15.47 4.33 -0.11
CA ALA A 273 -15.62 4.05 -1.54
C ALA A 273 -14.99 2.69 -1.91
N GLY A 274 -15.57 1.99 -2.88
CA GLY A 274 -14.93 0.84 -3.51
C GLY A 274 -13.80 1.26 -4.45
N GLY A 275 -12.78 0.42 -4.58
CA GLY A 275 -11.65 0.67 -5.48
C GLY A 275 -12.00 0.39 -6.94
N SER A 276 -11.26 1.00 -7.88
CA SER A 276 -11.42 0.71 -9.31
C SER A 276 -10.91 -0.69 -9.67
N GLY A 277 -11.51 -1.33 -10.67
CA GLY A 277 -10.94 -2.51 -11.31
C GLY A 277 -9.68 -2.18 -12.13
N GLY A 278 -8.78 -3.15 -12.25
CA GLY A 278 -7.56 -3.05 -13.05
C GLY A 278 -7.79 -3.26 -14.55
N ALA A 279 -6.86 -2.78 -15.36
CA ALA A 279 -6.92 -2.97 -16.81
C ALA A 279 -6.71 -4.44 -17.21
N GLY A 280 -7.49 -4.92 -18.19
CA GLY A 280 -7.34 -6.23 -18.82
C GLY A 280 -6.26 -6.28 -19.90
N GLY A 281 -5.91 -7.49 -20.32
CA GLY A 281 -4.92 -7.76 -21.37
C GLY A 281 -5.49 -7.76 -22.79
N PHE A 282 -4.65 -8.14 -23.76
CA PHE A 282 -4.98 -8.18 -25.20
C PHE A 282 -5.44 -9.56 -25.72
N ALA A 283 -5.33 -10.59 -24.89
CA ALA A 283 -5.69 -11.96 -25.25
C ALA A 283 -7.20 -12.11 -25.49
N ASN A 284 -7.61 -13.07 -26.32
CA ASN A 284 -9.03 -13.35 -26.55
C ASN A 284 -9.73 -13.72 -25.22
N GLY A 285 -10.88 -13.11 -24.94
CA GLY A 285 -11.62 -13.27 -23.69
C GLY A 285 -11.02 -12.53 -22.49
N SER A 286 -10.06 -11.62 -22.71
CA SER A 286 -9.57 -10.73 -21.65
C SER A 286 -10.68 -9.79 -21.18
N THR A 287 -10.72 -9.49 -19.89
CA THR A 287 -11.70 -8.56 -19.33
C THR A 287 -11.04 -7.54 -18.43
N GLY A 288 -11.63 -6.35 -18.36
CA GLY A 288 -11.30 -5.42 -17.30
C GLY A 288 -11.73 -5.97 -15.94
N GLY A 289 -10.99 -5.65 -14.89
CA GLY A 289 -11.36 -6.04 -13.54
C GLY A 289 -12.66 -5.37 -13.11
N ALA A 290 -13.48 -6.05 -12.30
CA ALA A 290 -14.68 -5.41 -11.74
C ALA A 290 -14.29 -4.32 -10.72
N GLY A 291 -15.12 -3.28 -10.59
CA GLY A 291 -15.02 -2.30 -9.52
C GLY A 291 -15.45 -2.89 -8.18
N GLY A 292 -14.85 -2.39 -7.09
CA GLY A 292 -15.16 -2.82 -5.73
C GLY A 292 -16.49 -2.25 -5.23
N ALA A 293 -17.18 -2.99 -4.36
CA ALA A 293 -18.41 -2.49 -3.74
C ALA A 293 -18.13 -1.37 -2.72
N GLY A 294 -19.03 -0.43 -2.59
CA GLY A 294 -19.01 0.61 -1.56
C GLY A 294 -19.39 0.10 -0.16
N GLY A 295 -18.86 0.79 0.84
CA GLY A 295 -19.15 0.57 2.25
C GLY A 295 -20.57 0.97 2.64
N GLY A 296 -21.16 0.29 3.61
CA GLY A 296 -22.41 0.74 4.24
C GLY A 296 -22.13 1.83 5.27
N ALA A 297 -23.07 2.76 5.42
CA ALA A 297 -23.01 3.82 6.42
C ALA A 297 -23.49 3.37 7.81
N GLY A 298 -23.32 4.25 8.79
CA GLY A 298 -23.96 4.17 10.10
C GLY A 298 -25.40 4.68 10.07
N LEU A 299 -25.95 4.94 11.25
CA LEU A 299 -27.27 5.57 11.42
C LEU A 299 -27.30 6.95 10.78
N ILE A 300 -26.25 7.74 10.95
CA ILE A 300 -26.03 9.02 10.28
C ILE A 300 -24.76 8.95 9.44
N GLY A 301 -24.91 9.05 8.12
CA GLY A 301 -23.81 9.11 7.16
C GLY A 301 -24.20 8.53 5.81
N ASN A 302 -23.36 8.78 4.81
CA ASN A 302 -23.62 8.31 3.45
C ASN A 302 -23.05 6.92 3.22
N GLY A 303 -23.74 6.11 2.43
CA GLY A 303 -23.15 4.92 1.84
C GLY A 303 -21.98 5.28 0.92
N GLY A 304 -21.00 4.38 0.84
CA GLY A 304 -19.86 4.52 -0.05
C GLY A 304 -20.25 4.23 -1.49
N ASN A 305 -19.65 4.95 -2.44
CA ASN A 305 -19.83 4.70 -3.86
C ASN A 305 -19.11 3.41 -4.26
N GLY A 306 -19.69 2.61 -5.16
CA GLY A 306 -19.00 1.51 -5.80
C GLY A 306 -17.94 2.03 -6.76
N GLY A 307 -16.84 1.29 -6.91
CA GLY A 307 -15.73 1.65 -7.80
C GLY A 307 -16.05 1.41 -9.27
N SER A 308 -15.31 2.08 -10.16
CA SER A 308 -15.43 1.86 -11.60
C SER A 308 -14.84 0.52 -12.03
N GLY A 309 -15.43 -0.10 -13.05
CA GLY A 309 -14.80 -1.24 -13.73
C GLY A 309 -13.55 -0.83 -14.51
N GLY A 310 -12.61 -1.77 -14.64
CA GLY A 310 -11.39 -1.62 -15.41
C GLY A 310 -11.63 -1.73 -16.92
N THR A 311 -10.73 -1.16 -17.71
CA THR A 311 -10.82 -1.20 -19.18
C THR A 311 -10.22 -2.48 -19.74
N SER A 312 -10.62 -2.92 -20.92
CA SER A 312 -9.93 -3.95 -21.70
C SER A 312 -10.06 -3.68 -23.19
N VAL A 313 -9.12 -4.17 -23.99
CA VAL A 313 -9.22 -4.15 -25.45
C VAL A 313 -8.55 -5.42 -25.98
N ALA A 314 -9.20 -6.17 -26.87
CA ALA A 314 -8.66 -7.43 -27.37
C ALA A 314 -8.46 -7.38 -28.89
N THR A 315 -7.35 -7.97 -29.37
CA THR A 315 -7.11 -8.12 -30.81
C THR A 315 -7.87 -9.34 -31.35
N GLY A 316 -8.96 -9.10 -32.11
CA GLY A 316 -9.66 -10.13 -32.88
C GLY A 316 -10.94 -10.75 -32.26
N GLY A 317 -11.46 -10.22 -31.14
CA GLY A 317 -12.70 -10.70 -30.52
C GLY A 317 -12.90 -10.15 -29.09
N ALA A 318 -14.12 -10.31 -28.53
CA ALA A 318 -14.69 -9.57 -27.39
C ALA A 318 -13.82 -9.47 -26.12
N GLY A 319 -13.07 -8.37 -26.00
CA GLY A 319 -12.51 -7.93 -24.72
C GLY A 319 -13.54 -7.11 -23.94
N ASN A 320 -14.08 -7.63 -22.84
CA ASN A 320 -15.18 -6.96 -22.13
C ASN A 320 -14.68 -6.06 -21.01
N GLY A 321 -15.17 -4.82 -20.97
CA GLY A 321 -14.92 -3.92 -19.86
C GLY A 321 -15.44 -4.52 -18.54
N GLY A 322 -14.75 -4.22 -17.44
CA GLY A 322 -15.15 -4.72 -16.12
C GLY A 322 -16.46 -4.09 -15.65
N ALA A 323 -17.26 -4.83 -14.88
CA ALA A 323 -18.47 -4.26 -14.27
C ALA A 323 -18.14 -3.20 -13.21
N GLY A 324 -18.99 -2.20 -13.03
CA GLY A 324 -18.91 -1.29 -11.90
C GLY A 324 -19.37 -1.95 -10.59
N GLY A 325 -18.80 -1.51 -9.47
CA GLY A 325 -19.13 -2.04 -8.14
C GLY A 325 -20.47 -1.53 -7.61
N ALA A 326 -21.14 -2.28 -6.74
CA ALA A 326 -22.36 -1.81 -6.09
C ALA A 326 -22.08 -0.67 -5.10
N GLY A 327 -23.00 0.28 -4.96
CA GLY A 327 -22.99 1.30 -3.90
C GLY A 327 -23.49 0.75 -2.57
N GLY A 328 -23.05 1.33 -1.46
CA GLY A 328 -23.50 0.95 -0.12
C GLY A 328 -24.77 1.68 0.32
N GLY A 329 -25.59 1.05 1.15
CA GLY A 329 -26.78 1.70 1.73
C GLY A 329 -26.45 2.65 2.89
N ALA A 330 -27.35 3.58 3.15
CA ALA A 330 -27.38 4.42 4.35
C ALA A 330 -28.34 3.86 5.43
N GLY A 331 -28.21 4.37 6.66
CA GLY A 331 -29.06 3.99 7.79
C GLY A 331 -30.34 4.84 7.89
N LEU A 332 -30.36 5.80 8.81
CA LEU A 332 -31.51 6.68 9.05
C LEU A 332 -31.38 8.03 8.34
N ILE A 333 -30.19 8.64 8.41
CA ILE A 333 -29.86 9.91 7.79
C ILE A 333 -28.62 9.73 6.91
N GLY A 334 -28.71 10.14 5.65
CA GLY A 334 -27.60 10.13 4.69
C GLY A 334 -27.98 9.46 3.37
N ASN A 335 -27.20 9.75 2.34
CA ASN A 335 -27.46 9.24 0.99
C ASN A 335 -26.96 7.80 0.85
N GLY A 336 -27.67 6.99 0.07
CA GLY A 336 -27.11 5.73 -0.43
C GLY A 336 -25.99 6.03 -1.41
N GLY A 337 -24.99 5.16 -1.53
CA GLY A 337 -23.88 5.33 -2.46
C GLY A 337 -24.28 5.00 -3.90
N ASN A 338 -23.67 5.66 -4.88
CA ASN A 338 -23.84 5.34 -6.29
C ASN A 338 -23.27 3.94 -6.60
N GLY A 339 -23.93 3.20 -7.49
CA GLY A 339 -23.25 2.10 -8.17
C GLY A 339 -22.21 2.64 -9.14
N GLY A 340 -21.06 1.98 -9.24
CA GLY A 340 -19.92 2.41 -10.05
C GLY A 340 -20.18 2.33 -11.56
N SER A 341 -19.42 3.12 -12.31
CA SER A 341 -19.40 3.05 -13.78
C SER A 341 -18.78 1.72 -14.25
N GLY A 342 -19.27 1.18 -15.37
CA GLY A 342 -18.59 0.09 -16.06
C GLY A 342 -17.26 0.54 -16.69
N GLY A 343 -16.40 -0.42 -16.95
CA GLY A 343 -15.18 -0.23 -17.72
C GLY A 343 -15.44 -0.25 -19.23
N MET A 344 -14.55 0.40 -19.98
CA MET A 344 -14.59 0.34 -21.44
C MET A 344 -14.05 -0.99 -21.96
N GLY A 345 -14.69 -1.54 -22.99
CA GLY A 345 -14.22 -2.66 -23.80
C GLY A 345 -15.10 -2.81 -25.03
N ASP A 346 -14.87 -3.85 -25.83
CA ASP A 346 -15.69 -4.15 -27.01
C ASP A 346 -17.17 -4.31 -26.62
N ALA A 347 -17.41 -5.00 -25.50
CA ALA A 347 -18.62 -4.84 -24.72
C ALA A 347 -18.30 -4.02 -23.46
N PRO A 348 -18.92 -2.84 -23.27
CA PRO A 348 -18.78 -2.08 -22.03
C PRO A 348 -19.29 -2.89 -20.84
N GLY A 349 -18.62 -2.76 -19.70
CA GLY A 349 -19.08 -3.36 -18.47
C GLY A 349 -20.40 -2.75 -17.98
N GLY A 350 -21.22 -3.55 -17.29
CA GLY A 350 -22.44 -3.04 -16.66
C GLY A 350 -22.15 -2.05 -15.53
N THR A 351 -23.05 -1.08 -15.31
CA THR A 351 -22.99 -0.21 -14.14
C THR A 351 -23.40 -0.98 -12.89
N GLY A 352 -22.79 -0.63 -11.75
CA GLY A 352 -23.18 -1.21 -10.47
C GLY A 352 -24.56 -0.73 -10.02
N VAL A 353 -25.20 -1.49 -9.13
CA VAL A 353 -26.44 -1.06 -8.46
C VAL A 353 -26.14 -0.03 -7.37
N GLY A 354 -27.00 0.97 -7.23
CA GLY A 354 -26.91 1.99 -6.18
C GLY A 354 -27.45 1.49 -4.84
N GLY A 355 -27.01 2.13 -3.75
CA GLY A 355 -27.53 1.91 -2.40
C GLY A 355 -28.76 2.75 -2.12
N ILE A 356 -29.61 2.27 -1.21
CA ILE A 356 -30.79 2.98 -0.74
C ILE A 356 -30.37 4.10 0.24
N GLY A 357 -31.02 5.26 0.15
CA GLY A 357 -30.87 6.38 1.07
C GLY A 357 -31.47 6.11 2.45
N GLY A 358 -31.15 6.99 3.41
CA GLY A 358 -31.59 6.87 4.79
C GLY A 358 -33.11 6.93 4.93
N LEU A 359 -33.65 6.18 5.89
CA LEU A 359 -35.09 6.06 6.14
C LEU A 359 -35.81 7.38 6.44
N LEU A 360 -35.10 8.37 7.00
CA LEU A 360 -35.66 9.66 7.40
C LEU A 360 -35.22 10.79 6.46
N LEU A 361 -33.95 10.82 6.11
CA LEU A 361 -33.38 11.84 5.22
C LEU A 361 -32.26 11.21 4.40
N GLY A 362 -32.32 11.32 3.08
CA GLY A 362 -31.25 10.82 2.22
C GLY A 362 -31.72 10.52 0.82
N LEU A 363 -30.89 10.89 -0.16
CA LEU A 363 -31.09 10.49 -1.55
C LEU A 363 -30.64 9.06 -1.77
N ASP A 364 -31.36 8.33 -2.61
CA ASP A 364 -30.86 7.07 -3.14
C ASP A 364 -29.61 7.31 -4.02
N GLY A 365 -28.71 6.33 -4.04
CA GLY A 365 -27.59 6.36 -4.95
C GLY A 365 -28.02 6.19 -6.41
N ALA A 366 -27.18 6.66 -7.33
CA ALA A 366 -27.39 6.40 -8.76
C ALA A 366 -27.53 4.88 -9.02
N ASN A 367 -28.56 4.50 -9.77
CA ASN A 367 -28.95 3.12 -10.08
C ASN A 367 -29.45 2.29 -8.87
N ALA A 368 -29.95 2.93 -7.81
CA ALA A 368 -30.57 2.22 -6.70
C ALA A 368 -31.89 1.52 -7.12
N PRO A 369 -32.21 0.36 -6.53
CA PRO A 369 -33.50 -0.30 -6.74
C PRO A 369 -34.67 0.61 -6.39
N ALA A 370 -35.70 0.64 -7.24
CA ALA A 370 -36.92 1.40 -6.96
C ALA A 370 -37.63 0.84 -5.71
N SER A 371 -37.96 1.72 -4.76
CA SER A 371 -38.70 1.35 -3.56
C SER A 371 -40.20 1.22 -3.85
N THR A 372 -40.82 0.15 -3.34
CA THR A 372 -42.28 -0.03 -3.36
C THR A 372 -42.99 0.66 -2.19
N ASN A 373 -42.25 1.30 -1.28
CA ASN A 373 -42.80 2.04 -0.16
C ASN A 373 -43.17 3.48 -0.57
N PRO A 374 -44.45 3.89 -0.53
CA PRO A 374 -44.88 5.22 -0.96
C PRO A 374 -44.28 6.35 -0.11
N LEU A 375 -43.94 6.08 1.16
CA LEU A 375 -43.28 7.07 2.02
C LEU A 375 -41.85 7.37 1.56
N HIS A 376 -41.14 6.35 1.06
CA HIS A 376 -39.81 6.53 0.49
C HIS A 376 -39.87 7.38 -0.78
N THR A 377 -40.83 7.13 -1.67
CA THR A 377 -41.02 7.93 -2.87
C THR A 377 -41.34 9.40 -2.54
N ALA A 378 -42.22 9.65 -1.56
CA ALA A 378 -42.53 10.99 -1.10
C ALA A 378 -41.30 11.71 -0.50
N GLN A 379 -40.47 10.99 0.26
CA GLN A 379 -39.19 11.51 0.76
C GLN A 379 -38.27 11.94 -0.39
N GLN A 380 -38.07 11.11 -1.41
CA GLN A 380 -37.20 11.45 -2.55
C GLN A 380 -37.70 12.70 -3.30
N GLN A 381 -39.02 12.84 -3.47
CA GLN A 381 -39.63 14.04 -4.09
C GLN A 381 -39.41 15.31 -3.24
N ALA A 382 -39.57 15.20 -1.92
CA ALA A 382 -39.32 16.31 -1.02
C ALA A 382 -37.86 16.76 -1.06
N LEU A 383 -36.90 15.82 -1.06
CA LEU A 383 -35.47 16.16 -1.19
C LEU A 383 -35.15 16.79 -2.55
N ALA A 384 -35.79 16.35 -3.64
CA ALA A 384 -35.64 17.01 -4.95
C ALA A 384 -36.12 18.47 -4.92
N ALA A 385 -37.26 18.74 -4.26
CA ALA A 385 -37.78 20.10 -4.08
C ALA A 385 -36.85 20.98 -3.22
N VAL A 386 -36.24 20.41 -2.17
CA VAL A 386 -35.23 21.10 -1.34
C VAL A 386 -33.97 21.42 -2.13
N ASN A 387 -33.52 20.49 -2.98
CA ASN A 387 -32.31 20.67 -3.78
C ASN A 387 -32.49 21.67 -4.93
N ALA A 388 -33.68 21.77 -5.53
CA ALA A 388 -33.90 22.53 -6.76
C ALA A 388 -33.43 24.00 -6.69
N PRO A 389 -33.72 24.79 -5.64
CA PRO A 389 -33.22 26.16 -5.54
C PRO A 389 -31.69 26.23 -5.44
N ILE A 390 -31.07 25.34 -4.66
CA ILE A 390 -29.61 25.32 -4.44
C ILE A 390 -28.89 24.86 -5.71
N GLN A 391 -29.42 23.86 -6.40
CA GLN A 391 -28.87 23.37 -7.66
C GLN A 391 -29.02 24.41 -8.77
N ALA A 392 -30.13 25.16 -8.82
CA ALA A 392 -30.32 26.23 -9.80
C ALA A 392 -29.33 27.40 -9.60
N VAL A 393 -29.00 27.73 -8.35
CA VAL A 393 -28.10 28.86 -8.03
C VAL A 393 -26.63 28.47 -8.08
N THR A 394 -26.28 27.27 -7.60
CA THR A 394 -24.88 26.86 -7.40
C THR A 394 -24.39 25.80 -8.37
N GLY A 395 -25.28 25.24 -9.19
CA GLY A 395 -24.99 24.09 -10.06
C GLY A 395 -24.81 22.76 -9.32
N ARG A 396 -24.94 22.75 -7.99
CA ARG A 396 -24.72 21.58 -7.11
C ARG A 396 -25.89 21.42 -6.13
N PRO A 397 -26.38 20.20 -5.87
CA PRO A 397 -27.43 20.00 -4.88
C PRO A 397 -26.91 20.29 -3.47
N LEU A 398 -27.83 20.49 -2.52
CA LEU A 398 -27.49 20.54 -1.10
C LEU A 398 -27.19 19.12 -0.58
N ILE A 399 -28.05 18.16 -0.97
CA ILE A 399 -28.01 16.75 -0.58
C ILE A 399 -28.06 15.90 -1.84
N GLY A 400 -27.01 15.15 -2.11
CA GLY A 400 -27.01 14.20 -3.23
C GLY A 400 -25.59 13.83 -3.61
N ASN A 401 -25.39 12.61 -4.10
CA ASN A 401 -24.10 12.24 -4.63
C ASN A 401 -23.82 12.94 -5.94
N GLY A 402 -22.54 13.13 -6.26
CA GLY A 402 -22.14 13.57 -7.58
C GLY A 402 -22.38 12.47 -8.63
N ALA A 403 -22.66 12.88 -9.87
CA ALA A 403 -22.85 11.93 -10.96
C ALA A 403 -21.54 11.21 -11.31
N ASN A 404 -21.59 9.93 -11.63
CA ASN A 404 -20.41 9.23 -12.14
C ASN A 404 -20.10 9.68 -13.56
N GLY A 405 -18.82 9.73 -13.91
CA GLY A 405 -18.37 9.88 -15.30
C GLY A 405 -18.81 8.68 -16.15
N ALA A 406 -19.15 8.95 -17.41
CA ALA A 406 -19.60 7.90 -18.33
C ALA A 406 -18.44 6.94 -18.67
N PRO A 407 -18.70 5.62 -18.79
CA PRO A 407 -17.69 4.67 -19.27
C PRO A 407 -17.10 5.09 -20.62
N GLY A 408 -15.78 4.95 -20.76
CA GLY A 408 -15.08 5.26 -21.99
C GLY A 408 -15.09 6.74 -22.39
N SER A 409 -15.43 7.67 -21.49
CA SER A 409 -15.42 9.11 -21.80
C SER A 409 -14.20 9.84 -21.25
N GLY A 410 -13.51 9.25 -20.26
CA GLY A 410 -12.53 9.96 -19.44
C GLY A 410 -13.13 11.14 -18.65
N ALA A 411 -14.45 11.27 -18.57
CA ALA A 411 -15.09 12.39 -17.90
C ALA A 411 -14.90 12.30 -16.38
N PRO A 412 -14.63 13.42 -15.70
CA PRO A 412 -14.53 13.44 -14.24
C PRO A 412 -15.90 13.12 -13.62
N GLY A 413 -15.85 12.52 -12.43
CA GLY A 413 -17.00 12.39 -11.56
C GLY A 413 -17.45 13.75 -11.05
N GLY A 414 -18.76 13.98 -11.03
CA GLY A 414 -19.34 15.16 -10.43
C GLY A 414 -19.06 15.20 -8.93
N HIS A 415 -18.95 16.40 -8.38
CA HIS A 415 -18.81 16.56 -6.94
C HIS A 415 -20.11 16.24 -6.20
N GLY A 416 -20.01 15.76 -4.97
CA GLY A 416 -21.14 15.60 -4.05
C GLY A 416 -21.82 16.93 -3.73
N GLY A 417 -23.04 16.83 -3.22
CA GLY A 417 -23.80 17.97 -2.71
C GLY A 417 -23.06 18.70 -1.60
N TRP A 418 -23.41 19.97 -1.39
CA TRP A 418 -22.67 20.83 -0.44
C TRP A 418 -22.60 20.25 0.96
N LEU A 419 -23.69 19.65 1.46
CA LEU A 419 -23.79 19.14 2.82
C LEU A 419 -23.52 17.64 2.90
N PHE A 420 -24.35 16.87 2.19
CA PHE A 420 -24.30 15.42 2.12
C PHE A 420 -24.11 14.98 0.67
N GLY A 421 -23.14 14.12 0.43
CA GLY A 421 -23.03 13.36 -0.80
C GLY A 421 -21.62 12.88 -1.07
N GLY A 422 -21.49 11.61 -1.47
CA GLY A 422 -20.23 11.13 -2.03
C GLY A 422 -19.96 11.75 -3.40
N GLY A 423 -18.70 11.97 -3.74
CA GLY A 423 -18.34 12.38 -5.09
C GLY A 423 -18.45 11.23 -6.07
N GLY A 424 -18.91 11.49 -7.30
CA GLY A 424 -19.11 10.46 -8.32
C GLY A 424 -17.78 9.80 -8.73
N THR A 425 -17.83 8.55 -9.18
CA THR A 425 -16.63 7.90 -9.74
C THR A 425 -16.25 8.51 -11.07
N GLY A 426 -14.96 8.58 -11.38
CA GLY A 426 -14.48 8.94 -12.70
C GLY A 426 -14.92 7.95 -13.78
N GLY A 427 -15.12 8.45 -15.00
CA GLY A 427 -15.36 7.63 -16.18
C GLY A 427 -14.07 6.95 -16.62
N SER A 428 -14.15 5.70 -17.07
CA SER A 428 -13.00 5.05 -17.73
C SER A 428 -12.61 5.82 -19.00
N GLY A 429 -11.33 5.80 -19.38
CA GLY A 429 -10.82 6.46 -20.58
C GLY A 429 -11.24 5.75 -21.87
N VAL A 430 -11.33 6.52 -22.97
CA VAL A 430 -11.31 5.97 -24.34
C VAL A 430 -10.00 5.23 -24.58
N SER A 431 -9.91 4.44 -25.65
CA SER A 431 -8.65 3.82 -26.09
C SER A 431 -7.47 4.82 -26.06
N GLY A 432 -6.47 4.56 -25.20
CA GLY A 432 -5.28 5.39 -25.00
C GLY A 432 -5.52 6.72 -24.26
N GLY A 433 -6.78 7.08 -23.98
CA GLY A 433 -7.17 8.29 -23.25
C GLY A 433 -7.16 8.09 -21.74
N ALA A 434 -6.94 9.18 -21.01
CA ALA A 434 -6.94 9.14 -19.55
C ALA A 434 -8.32 8.78 -18.98
N GLY A 435 -8.31 8.14 -17.81
CA GLY A 435 -9.48 8.01 -16.96
C GLY A 435 -9.83 9.37 -16.34
N GLY A 436 -11.11 9.58 -16.07
CA GLY A 436 -11.58 10.80 -15.41
C GLY A 436 -11.29 10.79 -13.92
N ASP A 437 -11.07 11.95 -13.34
CA ASP A 437 -10.88 12.08 -11.89
C ASP A 437 -12.17 11.76 -11.13
N GLY A 438 -12.05 11.27 -9.91
CA GLY A 438 -13.16 11.13 -8.98
C GLY A 438 -13.64 12.49 -8.48
N GLY A 439 -14.95 12.61 -8.27
CA GLY A 439 -15.54 13.81 -7.70
C GLY A 439 -15.19 13.97 -6.22
N ALA A 440 -15.04 15.21 -5.77
CA ALA A 440 -14.94 15.51 -4.33
C ALA A 440 -16.25 15.22 -3.57
N GLY A 441 -16.15 14.79 -2.32
CA GLY A 441 -17.28 14.64 -1.40
C GLY A 441 -17.84 15.97 -0.86
N GLY A 442 -19.01 15.91 -0.22
CA GLY A 442 -19.64 17.05 0.47
C GLY A 442 -18.92 17.47 1.76
N ILE A 443 -19.32 18.60 2.34
CA ILE A 443 -18.64 19.20 3.51
C ILE A 443 -18.75 18.30 4.73
N LEU A 444 -19.96 17.90 5.13
CA LEU A 444 -20.13 17.14 6.37
C LEU A 444 -19.87 15.66 6.15
N PHE A 445 -20.55 15.05 5.17
CA PHE A 445 -20.38 13.65 4.85
C PHE A 445 -20.28 13.43 3.35
N GLY A 446 -19.34 12.58 2.97
CA GLY A 446 -19.12 12.23 1.59
C GLY A 446 -17.70 11.75 1.39
N ALA A 447 -17.54 10.48 1.05
CA ALA A 447 -16.27 10.00 0.53
C ALA A 447 -16.00 10.63 -0.84
N GLY A 448 -14.72 10.84 -1.14
CA GLY A 448 -14.30 11.13 -2.50
C GLY A 448 -14.62 9.96 -3.44
N GLY A 449 -14.96 10.28 -4.69
CA GLY A 449 -15.18 9.26 -5.72
C GLY A 449 -13.86 8.59 -6.13
N ALA A 450 -13.92 7.31 -6.50
CA ALA A 450 -12.76 6.65 -7.11
C ALA A 450 -12.46 7.28 -8.49
N GLY A 451 -11.17 7.38 -8.84
CA GLY A 451 -10.73 7.74 -10.18
C GLY A 451 -11.08 6.66 -11.21
N GLY A 452 -11.32 7.07 -12.44
CA GLY A 452 -11.59 6.18 -13.56
C GLY A 452 -10.33 5.49 -14.06
N ALA A 453 -10.47 4.26 -14.55
CA ALA A 453 -9.35 3.55 -15.18
C ALA A 453 -8.95 4.23 -16.51
N GLY A 454 -7.64 4.32 -16.77
CA GLY A 454 -7.10 4.79 -18.05
C GLY A 454 -7.34 3.78 -19.17
N GLY A 455 -7.55 4.26 -20.39
CA GLY A 455 -7.91 3.41 -21.52
C GLY A 455 -6.74 2.59 -22.05
N ALA A 456 -6.96 1.29 -22.18
CA ALA A 456 -6.06 0.40 -22.92
C ALA A 456 -6.16 0.65 -24.45
N VAL A 457 -5.06 0.50 -25.18
CA VAL A 457 -4.99 0.75 -26.63
C VAL A 457 -4.26 -0.37 -27.36
N THR A 458 -4.62 -0.66 -28.62
CA THR A 458 -3.95 -1.66 -29.48
C THR A 458 -3.07 -1.04 -30.57
N GLY A 459 -3.20 0.27 -30.82
CA GLY A 459 -2.51 0.98 -31.90
C GLY A 459 -0.99 1.02 -31.76
N THR A 460 -0.27 0.95 -32.88
CA THR A 460 1.20 0.94 -32.90
C THR A 460 1.77 2.24 -32.36
N GLY A 461 2.64 2.15 -31.35
CA GLY A 461 3.29 3.29 -30.71
C GLY A 461 2.38 4.12 -29.82
N ALA A 462 1.16 3.65 -29.52
CA ALA A 462 0.23 4.37 -28.66
C ALA A 462 0.45 4.02 -27.19
N THR A 463 0.62 5.04 -26.34
CA THR A 463 0.73 4.88 -24.89
C THR A 463 -0.62 4.52 -24.28
N GLY A 464 -0.59 3.72 -23.21
CA GLY A 464 -1.79 3.51 -22.40
C GLY A 464 -2.24 4.81 -21.75
N GLY A 465 -3.55 5.00 -21.60
CA GLY A 465 -4.09 6.17 -20.91
C GLY A 465 -3.78 6.12 -19.41
N SER A 466 -3.49 7.27 -18.79
CA SER A 466 -3.31 7.32 -17.33
C SER A 466 -4.63 7.10 -16.58
N GLY A 467 -4.57 6.53 -15.38
CA GLY A 467 -5.72 6.51 -14.47
C GLY A 467 -6.07 7.92 -13.98
N GLY A 468 -7.35 8.15 -13.67
CA GLY A 468 -7.82 9.39 -13.07
C GLY A 468 -7.49 9.47 -11.58
N ALA A 469 -7.33 10.66 -11.04
CA ALA A 469 -7.12 10.87 -9.60
C ALA A 469 -8.35 10.47 -8.79
N GLY A 470 -8.15 10.05 -7.54
CA GLY A 470 -9.24 9.91 -6.57
C GLY A 470 -9.75 11.28 -6.12
N GLY A 471 -11.05 11.38 -5.85
CA GLY A 471 -11.66 12.58 -5.32
C GLY A 471 -11.28 12.84 -3.86
N GLY A 472 -11.16 14.10 -3.47
CA GLY A 472 -10.95 14.48 -2.06
C GLY A 472 -12.23 14.45 -1.24
N ALA A 473 -12.09 14.51 0.08
CA ALA A 473 -13.18 14.73 1.04
C ALA A 473 -12.84 15.87 2.02
N LEU A 474 -13.83 16.34 2.80
CA LEU A 474 -13.69 17.54 3.63
C LEU A 474 -13.70 17.28 5.15
N LEU A 475 -14.85 16.92 5.76
CA LEU A 475 -14.93 16.71 7.22
C LEU A 475 -14.94 15.22 7.58
N PHE A 476 -16.04 14.51 7.27
CA PHE A 476 -16.24 13.09 7.55
C PHE A 476 -16.38 12.28 6.24
N GLY A 477 -15.23 12.00 5.63
CA GLY A 477 -15.16 11.20 4.41
C GLY A 477 -13.74 10.82 4.08
N ALA A 478 -13.52 9.56 3.71
CA ALA A 478 -12.24 9.10 3.19
C ALA A 478 -12.00 9.63 1.78
N GLY A 479 -10.72 9.80 1.42
CA GLY A 479 -10.32 10.08 0.06
C GLY A 479 -10.64 8.91 -0.88
N GLY A 480 -10.99 9.21 -2.13
CA GLY A 480 -11.24 8.18 -3.15
C GLY A 480 -9.93 7.52 -3.61
N ALA A 481 -9.99 6.24 -3.99
CA ALA A 481 -8.84 5.59 -4.62
C ALA A 481 -8.55 6.18 -6.01
N GLY A 482 -7.28 6.24 -6.40
CA GLY A 482 -6.88 6.55 -7.77
C GLY A 482 -7.24 5.43 -8.75
N GLY A 483 -7.46 5.80 -10.01
CA GLY A 483 -7.76 4.86 -11.09
C GLY A 483 -6.52 4.11 -11.58
N ALA A 484 -6.68 2.88 -12.02
CA ALA A 484 -5.59 2.12 -12.65
C ALA A 484 -5.21 2.72 -14.02
N GLY A 485 -3.93 2.65 -14.39
CA GLY A 485 -3.45 2.99 -15.73
C GLY A 485 -3.83 1.95 -16.79
N GLY A 486 -3.96 2.40 -18.03
CA GLY A 486 -4.29 1.58 -19.20
C GLY A 486 -3.06 0.92 -19.82
N SER A 487 -3.27 -0.19 -20.52
CA SER A 487 -2.20 -0.91 -21.24
C SER A 487 -1.84 -0.23 -22.57
N SER A 488 -0.56 -0.21 -22.92
CA SER A 488 -0.01 0.32 -24.19
C SER A 488 -0.33 -0.54 -25.41
N GLY A 489 -0.33 0.07 -26.59
CA GLY A 489 -0.54 -0.62 -27.86
C GLY A 489 0.68 -1.32 -28.45
N ILE A 490 0.43 -2.22 -29.39
CA ILE A 490 1.38 -3.24 -29.87
C ILE A 490 2.39 -2.61 -30.84
N GLY A 491 3.68 -2.74 -30.54
CA GLY A 491 4.78 -2.19 -31.35
C GLY A 491 5.08 -0.72 -31.07
N GLY A 492 6.31 -0.28 -31.37
CA GLY A 492 6.72 1.14 -31.22
C GLY A 492 7.20 1.56 -29.83
N PHE A 493 7.46 0.62 -28.91
CA PHE A 493 8.05 0.87 -27.58
C PHE A 493 7.26 1.84 -26.67
N ALA A 494 5.94 1.95 -26.84
CA ALA A 494 5.12 2.87 -26.06
C ALA A 494 4.88 2.39 -24.63
N ALA A 495 4.78 3.32 -23.69
CA ALA A 495 4.64 3.01 -22.27
C ALA A 495 3.19 2.71 -21.88
N GLY A 496 3.01 1.87 -20.87
CA GLY A 496 1.74 1.76 -20.15
C GLY A 496 1.38 3.10 -19.49
N GLY A 497 0.09 3.34 -19.28
CA GLY A 497 -0.38 4.55 -18.62
C GLY A 497 -0.06 4.54 -17.13
N ALA A 498 0.28 5.68 -16.55
CA ALA A 498 0.47 5.79 -15.10
C ALA A 498 -0.85 5.56 -14.34
N GLY A 499 -0.77 5.08 -13.11
CA GLY A 499 -1.89 5.06 -12.19
C GLY A 499 -2.24 6.47 -11.69
N GLY A 500 -3.50 6.71 -11.41
CA GLY A 500 -3.96 7.98 -10.85
C GLY A 500 -3.62 8.09 -9.36
N PRO A 501 -3.32 9.30 -8.84
CA PRO A 501 -3.08 9.47 -7.41
C PRO A 501 -4.36 9.26 -6.59
N GLY A 502 -4.22 8.84 -5.33
CA GLY A 502 -5.32 8.78 -4.39
C GLY A 502 -5.80 10.16 -3.95
N GLY A 503 -7.08 10.28 -3.64
CA GLY A 503 -7.68 11.52 -3.13
C GLY A 503 -7.31 11.79 -1.67
N ALA A 504 -7.24 13.07 -1.29
CA ALA A 504 -7.01 13.45 0.10
C ALA A 504 -8.23 13.11 0.99
N GLY A 505 -7.97 12.64 2.20
CA GLY A 505 -9.00 12.43 3.21
C GLY A 505 -9.53 13.73 3.80
N GLY A 506 -10.76 13.70 4.32
CA GLY A 506 -11.31 14.77 5.14
C GLY A 506 -10.63 14.85 6.51
N LEU A 507 -10.92 15.88 7.30
CA LEU A 507 -10.23 16.22 8.56
C LEU A 507 -9.98 15.02 9.50
N PHE A 508 -10.92 14.07 9.56
CA PHE A 508 -10.86 12.90 10.45
C PHE A 508 -10.56 11.58 9.72
N ASN A 509 -10.22 11.63 8.43
CA ASN A 509 -10.24 10.47 7.55
C ASN A 509 -8.97 10.39 6.70
N GLY A 510 -8.59 9.16 6.38
CA GLY A 510 -7.40 8.82 5.63
C GLY A 510 -7.51 9.13 4.15
N GLY A 511 -6.35 9.26 3.53
CA GLY A 511 -6.23 9.39 2.09
C GLY A 511 -6.57 8.08 1.37
N GLY A 512 -7.03 8.22 0.12
CA GLY A 512 -7.26 7.07 -0.76
C GLY A 512 -5.95 6.45 -1.25
N ALA A 513 -5.99 5.17 -1.61
CA ALA A 513 -4.84 4.52 -2.24
C ALA A 513 -4.58 5.09 -3.64
N GLY A 514 -3.32 5.13 -4.06
CA GLY A 514 -2.95 5.38 -5.45
C GLY A 514 -3.32 4.21 -6.37
N GLY A 515 -3.58 4.51 -7.63
CA GLY A 515 -3.91 3.52 -8.65
C GLY A 515 -2.66 2.79 -9.16
N ALA A 516 -2.82 1.52 -9.55
CA ALA A 516 -1.75 0.77 -10.19
C ALA A 516 -1.41 1.31 -11.60
N GLY A 517 -0.14 1.25 -11.99
CA GLY A 517 0.31 1.55 -13.35
C GLY A 517 -0.11 0.47 -14.36
N GLY A 518 -0.28 0.88 -15.62
CA GLY A 518 -0.66 0.02 -16.74
C GLY A 518 0.53 -0.66 -17.39
N SER A 519 0.26 -1.73 -18.16
CA SER A 519 1.31 -2.54 -18.79
C SER A 519 1.83 -1.92 -20.10
N GLY A 520 3.16 -1.88 -20.27
CA GLY A 520 3.82 -1.55 -21.55
C GLY A 520 4.09 -2.80 -22.39
N VAL A 521 3.90 -2.74 -23.71
CA VAL A 521 4.08 -3.91 -24.61
C VAL A 521 5.14 -3.69 -25.67
N SER A 522 5.65 -4.79 -26.23
CA SER A 522 6.56 -4.78 -27.39
C SER A 522 7.79 -3.87 -27.20
N GLY A 523 8.38 -3.95 -26.01
CA GLY A 523 9.51 -3.12 -25.58
C GLY A 523 9.13 -1.79 -24.94
N GLY A 524 7.85 -1.54 -24.70
CA GLY A 524 7.36 -0.44 -23.89
C GLY A 524 7.75 -0.54 -22.42
N ALA A 525 7.86 0.61 -21.75
CA ALA A 525 7.98 0.67 -20.31
C ALA A 525 6.62 0.45 -19.62
N GLY A 526 6.61 -0.13 -18.42
CA GLY A 526 5.42 -0.12 -17.58
C GLY A 526 5.07 1.30 -17.14
N GLY A 527 3.79 1.57 -16.93
CA GLY A 527 3.33 2.84 -16.37
C GLY A 527 3.66 2.93 -14.88
N GLU A 528 3.92 4.12 -14.37
CA GLU A 528 4.20 4.33 -12.95
C GLU A 528 2.93 4.10 -12.09
N GLY A 529 3.09 3.73 -10.83
CA GLY A 529 2.01 3.72 -9.87
C GLY A 529 1.65 5.14 -9.40
N GLY A 530 0.37 5.38 -9.12
CA GLY A 530 -0.09 6.67 -8.60
C GLY A 530 0.31 6.86 -7.13
N ALA A 531 0.55 8.10 -6.70
CA ALA A 531 0.83 8.37 -5.29
C ALA A 531 -0.40 8.12 -4.40
N GLY A 532 -0.18 7.76 -3.13
CA GLY A 532 -1.24 7.69 -2.13
C GLY A 532 -1.75 9.08 -1.75
N GLY A 533 -3.04 9.19 -1.43
CA GLY A 533 -3.64 10.44 -0.97
C GLY A 533 -3.16 10.83 0.43
N ALA A 534 -3.08 12.13 0.70
CA ALA A 534 -2.76 12.61 2.04
C ALA A 534 -3.91 12.28 3.02
N GLY A 535 -3.57 11.93 4.26
CA GLY A 535 -4.53 11.84 5.35
C GLY A 535 -4.97 13.23 5.82
N GLY A 536 -6.20 13.33 6.33
CA GLY A 536 -6.62 14.51 7.09
C GLY A 536 -5.95 14.57 8.46
N LEU A 537 -6.21 15.64 9.21
CA LEU A 537 -5.51 15.98 10.45
C LEU A 537 -5.31 14.79 11.41
N PHE A 538 -6.30 13.90 11.54
CA PHE A 538 -6.29 12.79 12.49
C PHE A 538 -6.07 11.39 11.88
N ALA A 539 -5.74 11.31 10.60
CA ALA A 539 -5.73 10.03 9.90
C ALA A 539 -4.49 9.85 9.02
N GLY A 540 -4.21 8.59 8.71
CA GLY A 540 -3.02 8.21 7.94
C GLY A 540 -3.12 8.52 6.46
N GLY A 541 -1.96 8.57 5.80
CA GLY A 541 -1.88 8.64 4.35
C GLY A 541 -2.31 7.33 3.68
N GLY A 542 -2.81 7.43 2.45
CA GLY A 542 -3.11 6.28 1.61
C GLY A 542 -1.84 5.58 1.10
N ALA A 543 -1.92 4.30 0.78
CA ALA A 543 -0.81 3.59 0.15
C ALA A 543 -0.60 4.08 -1.31
N GLY A 544 0.65 4.08 -1.78
CA GLY A 544 0.98 4.31 -3.18
C GLY A 544 0.53 3.15 -4.08
N GLY A 545 0.42 3.39 -5.38
CA GLY A 545 0.08 2.38 -6.37
C GLY A 545 1.30 1.56 -6.80
N ALA A 546 1.08 0.30 -7.18
CA ALA A 546 2.11 -0.52 -7.81
C ALA A 546 2.44 0.01 -9.22
N GLY A 547 3.71 -0.07 -9.63
CA GLY A 547 4.10 0.16 -11.02
C GLY A 547 3.59 -0.94 -11.96
N GLY A 548 3.38 -0.61 -13.23
CA GLY A 548 3.00 -1.55 -14.27
C GLY A 548 4.19 -2.35 -14.79
N SER A 549 3.92 -3.51 -15.40
CA SER A 549 4.95 -4.28 -16.09
C SER A 549 5.29 -3.70 -17.46
N GLY A 550 6.55 -3.73 -17.86
CA GLY A 550 7.00 -3.45 -19.23
C GLY A 550 7.89 -4.56 -19.76
N ASN A 551 8.09 -4.64 -21.06
CA ASN A 551 9.00 -5.63 -21.66
C ASN A 551 10.47 -5.19 -21.58
N ASN A 552 10.75 -3.88 -21.49
CA ASN A 552 12.10 -3.33 -21.36
C ASN A 552 12.35 -2.74 -19.98
N VAL A 553 11.50 -1.79 -19.55
CA VAL A 553 11.63 -1.15 -18.24
C VAL A 553 10.32 -1.32 -17.47
N GLY A 554 10.36 -1.75 -16.21
CA GLY A 554 9.18 -1.75 -15.34
C GLY A 554 8.82 -0.33 -14.91
N GLY A 555 7.53 -0.05 -14.69
CA GLY A 555 7.10 1.26 -14.19
C GLY A 555 7.48 1.45 -12.72
N ALA A 556 7.79 2.67 -12.29
CA ALA A 556 8.09 2.92 -10.88
C ALA A 556 6.85 2.74 -9.99
N GLY A 557 7.03 2.38 -8.72
CA GLY A 557 5.97 2.43 -7.72
C GLY A 557 5.63 3.86 -7.30
N GLY A 558 4.37 4.15 -7.00
CA GLY A 558 3.93 5.47 -6.52
C GLY A 558 4.29 5.71 -5.05
N ALA A 559 4.60 6.94 -4.65
CA ALA A 559 4.89 7.25 -3.24
C ALA A 559 3.67 7.03 -2.33
N GLY A 560 3.90 6.68 -1.06
CA GLY A 560 2.87 6.67 -0.02
C GLY A 560 2.40 8.08 0.32
N GLY A 561 1.13 8.21 0.69
CA GLY A 561 0.56 9.48 1.12
C GLY A 561 1.11 9.92 2.46
N VAL A 562 1.27 11.23 2.65
CA VAL A 562 1.65 11.78 3.96
C VAL A 562 0.50 11.59 4.96
N GLY A 563 0.84 11.27 6.21
CA GLY A 563 -0.11 11.34 7.31
C GLY A 563 -0.48 12.78 7.63
N GLY A 564 -1.71 13.03 8.10
CA GLY A 564 -2.04 14.33 8.68
C GLY A 564 -1.35 14.51 10.03
N LEU A 565 -1.60 15.63 10.72
CA LEU A 565 -0.92 16.02 11.96
C LEU A 565 -0.77 14.92 13.04
N PHE A 566 -1.75 14.02 13.14
CA PHE A 566 -1.77 12.87 14.06
C PHE A 566 -1.78 11.51 13.35
N GLY A 567 -1.48 11.46 12.05
CA GLY A 567 -1.56 10.27 11.22
C GLY A 567 -0.20 9.67 10.85
N ALA A 568 -0.16 8.35 10.72
CA ALA A 568 0.98 7.64 10.16
C ALA A 568 1.10 7.88 8.63
N GLY A 569 2.31 7.73 8.10
CA GLY A 569 2.52 7.75 6.66
C GLY A 569 1.97 6.51 5.95
N GLY A 570 1.56 6.66 4.70
CA GLY A 570 1.14 5.56 3.84
C GLY A 570 2.32 4.75 3.29
N ALA A 571 2.12 3.47 2.98
CA ALA A 571 3.16 2.65 2.36
C ALA A 571 3.45 3.08 0.90
N GLY A 572 4.69 2.97 0.46
CA GLY A 572 5.11 3.19 -0.92
C GLY A 572 4.75 2.04 -1.87
N GLY A 573 4.67 2.38 -3.15
CA GLY A 573 4.35 1.56 -4.31
C GLY A 573 5.40 0.50 -4.62
N SER A 574 5.01 -0.74 -4.89
CA SER A 574 5.94 -1.73 -5.47
C SER A 574 6.32 -1.36 -6.91
N GLY A 575 7.55 -1.66 -7.33
CA GLY A 575 8.04 -1.39 -8.69
C GLY A 575 7.53 -2.40 -9.73
N GLY A 576 7.54 -2.02 -11.00
CA GLY A 576 7.14 -2.77 -12.19
C GLY A 576 8.09 -3.90 -12.59
N GLY A 577 7.58 -4.99 -13.16
CA GLY A 577 8.44 -6.00 -13.80
C GLY A 577 8.94 -5.54 -15.19
N GLY A 578 10.16 -5.92 -15.59
CA GLY A 578 10.70 -5.68 -16.95
C GLY A 578 12.08 -6.29 -17.18
N SER A 579 12.80 -5.92 -18.24
CA SER A 579 14.21 -6.29 -18.38
C SER A 579 15.06 -5.56 -17.35
N VAL A 580 14.94 -4.25 -17.31
CA VAL A 580 15.28 -3.45 -16.13
C VAL A 580 13.99 -3.29 -15.33
N ALA A 581 13.96 -3.76 -14.10
CA ALA A 581 12.76 -3.58 -13.30
C ALA A 581 12.56 -2.12 -12.90
N GLY A 582 11.30 -1.77 -12.64
CA GLY A 582 10.95 -0.48 -12.08
C GLY A 582 11.36 -0.41 -10.62
N ASP A 583 11.85 0.75 -10.22
CA ASP A 583 12.08 1.09 -8.82
C ASP A 583 10.74 1.22 -8.08
N SER A 584 10.81 1.23 -6.76
CA SER A 584 9.62 1.36 -5.93
C SER A 584 9.46 2.75 -5.33
N GLY A 585 8.24 3.05 -4.91
CA GLY A 585 7.87 4.33 -4.33
C GLY A 585 8.31 4.46 -2.88
N ALA A 586 8.63 5.68 -2.48
CA ALA A 586 8.92 6.02 -1.09
C ALA A 586 7.71 5.81 -0.18
N GLY A 587 7.93 5.48 1.08
CA GLY A 587 6.93 5.59 2.12
C GLY A 587 6.55 7.05 2.37
N GLY A 588 5.29 7.29 2.74
CA GLY A 588 4.83 8.62 3.12
C GLY A 588 5.36 9.03 4.49
N ASN A 589 5.58 10.33 4.70
CA ASN A 589 6.01 10.83 6.00
C ASN A 589 4.84 10.85 7.00
N ALA A 590 5.16 10.70 8.28
CA ALA A 590 4.20 10.81 9.37
C ALA A 590 3.88 12.29 9.72
N GLY A 591 2.76 12.48 10.43
CA GLY A 591 2.30 13.76 10.96
C GLY A 591 3.18 14.41 12.03
N LEU A 592 2.97 15.70 12.27
CA LEU A 592 3.86 16.53 13.10
C LEU A 592 3.69 16.37 14.63
N LEU A 593 2.48 16.12 15.18
CA LEU A 593 2.19 16.36 16.61
C LEU A 593 1.68 15.16 17.43
N ALA A 594 1.32 14.01 16.85
CA ALA A 594 1.02 12.84 17.69
C ALA A 594 2.31 12.17 18.20
N PRO A 595 2.37 11.76 19.48
CA PRO A 595 3.45 10.94 19.98
C PRO A 595 3.54 9.61 19.23
N GLY A 596 4.71 9.26 18.73
CA GLY A 596 5.02 7.90 18.28
C GLY A 596 4.41 7.52 16.94
N LEU A 597 4.23 8.47 16.02
CA LEU A 597 3.80 8.16 14.66
C LEU A 597 4.91 7.52 13.84
N ALA A 598 4.56 6.48 13.08
CA ALA A 598 5.47 5.84 12.14
C ALA A 598 5.39 6.47 10.75
N GLY A 599 6.54 6.73 10.14
CA GLY A 599 6.64 6.91 8.70
C GLY A 599 6.22 5.63 7.97
N GLY A 600 5.74 5.78 6.73
CA GLY A 600 5.30 4.67 5.90
C GLY A 600 6.46 3.76 5.47
N ALA A 601 6.20 2.48 5.26
CA ALA A 601 7.18 1.59 4.63
C ALA A 601 7.42 1.99 3.17
N GLY A 602 8.66 1.92 2.70
CA GLY A 602 8.97 1.99 1.28
C GLY A 602 8.44 0.77 0.52
N GLY A 603 8.15 0.94 -0.77
CA GLY A 603 7.73 -0.16 -1.62
C GLY A 603 8.88 -1.11 -1.96
N GLY A 604 8.57 -2.34 -2.40
CA GLY A 604 9.58 -3.29 -2.88
C GLY A 604 9.86 -3.14 -4.38
N GLY A 605 11.12 -3.23 -4.79
CA GLY A 605 11.55 -3.13 -6.18
C GLY A 605 10.96 -4.21 -7.09
N GLY A 606 10.84 -3.91 -8.39
CA GLY A 606 10.28 -4.83 -9.37
C GLY A 606 11.22 -5.96 -9.79
N GLN A 607 10.70 -6.94 -10.54
CA GLN A 607 11.51 -8.05 -11.09
C GLN A 607 12.11 -7.71 -12.46
N GLY A 608 13.41 -7.89 -12.59
CA GLY A 608 14.19 -7.68 -13.80
C GLY A 608 14.59 -8.98 -14.50
N PHE A 609 14.51 -9.05 -15.82
CA PHE A 609 15.27 -10.05 -16.60
C PHE A 609 16.76 -9.74 -16.66
N ASP A 610 17.18 -8.50 -16.46
CA ASP A 610 18.58 -8.09 -16.33
C ASP A 610 18.78 -7.58 -14.91
N THR A 611 18.32 -6.37 -14.62
CA THR A 611 18.54 -5.68 -13.34
C THR A 611 17.25 -5.59 -12.54
N GLY A 612 17.28 -6.04 -11.29
CA GLY A 612 16.19 -5.85 -10.34
C GLY A 612 16.00 -4.37 -9.97
N GLY A 613 14.76 -3.97 -9.68
CA GLY A 613 14.45 -2.59 -9.33
C GLY A 613 14.91 -2.25 -7.92
N ALA A 614 15.23 -0.99 -7.65
CA ALA A 614 15.57 -0.53 -6.31
C ALA A 614 14.35 -0.54 -5.38
N GLY A 615 14.61 -0.77 -4.09
CA GLY A 615 13.66 -0.51 -3.03
C GLY A 615 13.36 0.98 -2.88
N GLY A 616 12.17 1.33 -2.37
CA GLY A 616 11.78 2.71 -2.09
C GLY A 616 12.19 3.11 -0.67
N PRO A 617 12.62 4.36 -0.41
CA PRO A 617 13.00 4.76 0.94
C PRO A 617 11.82 4.70 1.90
N GLY A 618 12.08 4.42 3.17
CA GLY A 618 11.09 4.55 4.23
C GLY A 618 10.71 6.02 4.43
N GLY A 619 9.46 6.28 4.78
CA GLY A 619 9.00 7.63 5.12
C GLY A 619 9.55 8.06 6.47
N ASP A 620 9.76 9.36 6.64
CA ASP A 620 10.22 9.91 7.90
C ASP A 620 9.11 9.93 8.96
N ALA A 621 9.52 9.89 10.22
CA ALA A 621 8.64 10.14 11.34
C ALA A 621 8.17 11.61 11.41
N GLY A 622 7.24 11.89 12.34
CA GLY A 622 6.88 13.25 12.72
C GLY A 622 8.04 14.03 13.36
N LEU A 623 8.06 15.37 13.20
CA LEU A 623 9.17 16.23 13.62
C LEU A 623 9.62 16.05 15.07
N LEU A 624 8.71 15.79 16.02
CA LEU A 624 9.04 15.75 17.45
C LEU A 624 9.22 14.33 17.99
N VAL A 625 8.27 13.42 17.71
CA VAL A 625 8.25 12.06 18.28
C VAL A 625 7.76 11.07 17.23
N GLY A 626 8.51 10.00 16.97
CA GLY A 626 8.09 8.94 16.06
C GLY A 626 9.24 8.15 15.47
N SER A 627 8.93 6.96 14.96
CA SER A 627 9.92 6.08 14.31
C SER A 627 9.85 6.21 12.79
N GLY A 628 11.01 6.24 12.14
CA GLY A 628 11.08 6.20 10.69
C GLY A 628 10.52 4.90 10.12
N GLY A 629 9.98 4.96 8.91
CA GLY A 629 9.48 3.81 8.17
C GLY A 629 10.61 2.92 7.65
N VAL A 630 10.32 1.65 7.38
CA VAL A 630 11.33 0.75 6.80
C VAL A 630 11.59 1.08 5.34
N GLY A 631 12.85 0.94 4.92
CA GLY A 631 13.24 0.95 3.52
C GLY A 631 12.70 -0.30 2.80
N GLY A 632 12.38 -0.11 1.54
CA GLY A 632 11.93 -1.15 0.63
C GLY A 632 13.05 -2.11 0.25
N ALA A 633 12.71 -3.38 0.06
CA ALA A 633 13.64 -4.36 -0.49
C ALA A 633 13.87 -4.12 -1.99
N GLY A 634 15.09 -4.36 -2.45
CA GLY A 634 15.41 -4.44 -3.86
C GLY A 634 14.79 -5.68 -4.52
N GLY A 635 14.47 -5.56 -5.80
CA GLY A 635 13.86 -6.62 -6.58
C GLY A 635 14.86 -7.62 -7.14
N PHE A 636 14.36 -8.77 -7.58
CA PHE A 636 15.20 -9.80 -8.22
C PHE A 636 15.63 -9.35 -9.62
N GLY A 637 16.88 -9.62 -10.00
CA GLY A 637 17.36 -9.55 -11.38
C GLY A 637 17.99 -10.88 -11.81
N LEU A 638 17.84 -11.26 -13.08
CA LEU A 638 18.56 -12.44 -13.58
C LEU A 638 20.08 -12.20 -13.56
N THR A 639 20.53 -11.00 -13.90
CA THR A 639 21.94 -10.63 -13.85
C THR A 639 22.26 -9.98 -12.52
N THR A 640 21.74 -8.78 -12.28
CA THR A 640 22.06 -7.98 -11.09
C THR A 640 20.83 -7.75 -10.22
N GLY A 641 20.94 -8.03 -8.93
CA GLY A 641 19.89 -7.72 -7.97
C GLY A 641 19.73 -6.22 -7.74
N GLY A 642 18.50 -5.76 -7.51
CA GLY A 642 18.23 -4.36 -7.20
C GLY A 642 18.71 -4.00 -5.79
N PRO A 643 19.20 -2.77 -5.54
CA PRO A 643 19.60 -2.37 -4.20
C PRO A 643 18.38 -2.18 -3.29
N GLY A 644 18.56 -2.45 -2.00
CA GLY A 644 17.64 -2.06 -0.95
C GLY A 644 17.70 -0.57 -0.66
N ALA A 645 16.60 -0.02 -0.13
CA ALA A 645 16.49 1.41 0.16
C ALA A 645 16.81 1.75 1.62
N ALA A 646 17.12 3.02 1.86
CA ALA A 646 17.29 3.50 3.22
C ALA A 646 15.98 3.45 4.02
N GLY A 647 16.07 3.19 5.32
CA GLY A 647 14.99 3.46 6.26
C GLY A 647 14.82 4.96 6.49
N GLY A 648 13.61 5.38 6.85
CA GLY A 648 13.29 6.77 7.16
C GLY A 648 13.89 7.21 8.49
N ASP A 649 14.04 8.52 8.66
CA ASP A 649 14.57 9.10 9.88
C ASP A 649 13.50 9.22 10.97
N ALA A 650 13.94 9.21 12.22
CA ALA A 650 13.10 9.43 13.39
C ALA A 650 12.79 10.93 13.63
N GLY A 651 11.83 11.18 14.52
CA GLY A 651 11.56 12.53 15.01
C GLY A 651 12.71 13.09 15.84
N LEU A 652 12.85 14.42 15.88
CA LEU A 652 14.01 15.11 16.46
C LEU A 652 14.24 14.80 17.94
N LEU A 653 13.20 14.56 18.74
CA LEU A 653 13.33 14.41 20.19
C LEU A 653 13.31 12.94 20.63
N PHE A 654 12.35 12.16 20.16
CA PHE A 654 12.20 10.76 20.52
C PHE A 654 11.87 9.91 19.29
N GLY A 655 12.60 8.80 19.11
CA GLY A 655 12.28 7.81 18.09
C GLY A 655 13.48 7.12 17.50
N SER A 656 13.26 5.92 16.99
CA SER A 656 14.27 5.14 16.27
C SER A 656 14.16 5.33 14.76
N GLY A 657 15.30 5.38 14.09
CA GLY A 657 15.33 5.34 12.64
C GLY A 657 14.77 4.01 12.11
N GLY A 658 14.21 4.04 10.91
CA GLY A 658 13.69 2.86 10.24
C GLY A 658 14.81 1.93 9.77
N ALA A 659 14.56 0.63 9.71
CA ALA A 659 15.52 -0.31 9.12
C ALA A 659 15.65 -0.08 7.60
N GLY A 660 16.85 -0.23 7.07
CA GLY A 660 17.10 -0.29 5.64
C GLY A 660 16.58 -1.59 5.02
N GLY A 661 16.18 -1.53 3.77
CA GLY A 661 15.67 -2.68 3.03
C GLY A 661 16.77 -3.61 2.53
N ALA A 662 16.44 -4.88 2.31
CA ALA A 662 17.36 -5.85 1.73
C ALA A 662 17.76 -5.48 0.30
N GLY A 663 18.96 -5.86 -0.11
CA GLY A 663 19.27 -6.02 -1.52
C GLY A 663 18.53 -7.21 -2.12
N GLY A 664 18.11 -7.07 -3.38
CA GLY A 664 17.53 -8.14 -4.18
C GLY A 664 18.59 -9.09 -4.72
N SER A 665 18.18 -10.28 -5.13
CA SER A 665 19.11 -11.29 -5.64
C SER A 665 19.43 -11.10 -7.13
N GLY A 666 20.69 -11.33 -7.51
CA GLY A 666 21.17 -11.45 -8.89
C GLY A 666 21.53 -12.89 -9.23
N ARG A 667 20.90 -13.53 -10.23
CA ARG A 667 21.14 -14.97 -10.48
C ARG A 667 22.50 -15.27 -11.09
N THR A 668 22.97 -14.45 -12.03
CA THR A 668 24.21 -14.70 -12.76
C THR A 668 25.34 -13.78 -12.36
N ASP A 669 25.07 -12.58 -11.83
CA ASP A 669 26.09 -11.60 -11.49
C ASP A 669 26.01 -11.16 -10.01
N LEU A 670 25.88 -9.87 -9.73
CA LEU A 670 25.95 -9.32 -8.38
C LEU A 670 24.59 -9.36 -7.69
N GLY A 671 24.59 -9.68 -6.41
CA GLY A 671 23.47 -9.34 -5.53
C GLY A 671 23.38 -7.83 -5.33
N GLY A 672 22.17 -7.33 -5.07
CA GLY A 672 21.95 -5.93 -4.76
C GLY A 672 22.50 -5.59 -3.38
N ALA A 673 22.99 -4.36 -3.18
CA ALA A 673 23.41 -3.90 -1.86
C ALA A 673 22.21 -3.72 -0.92
N GLY A 674 22.41 -3.93 0.38
CA GLY A 674 21.44 -3.58 1.40
C GLY A 674 21.35 -2.07 1.61
N GLY A 675 20.17 -1.60 1.99
CA GLY A 675 19.90 -0.20 2.27
C GLY A 675 20.41 0.26 3.63
N ALA A 676 20.69 1.55 3.78
CA ALA A 676 21.13 2.11 5.04
C ALA A 676 20.00 2.17 6.09
N GLY A 677 20.34 2.04 7.36
CA GLY A 677 19.42 2.35 8.46
C GLY A 677 19.20 3.86 8.61
N GLY A 678 17.96 4.24 8.93
CA GLY A 678 17.59 5.63 9.22
C GLY A 678 18.20 6.16 10.51
N LYS A 679 18.29 7.47 10.64
CA LYS A 679 18.86 8.15 11.81
C LYS A 679 17.86 8.24 12.95
N ALA A 680 18.37 8.24 14.18
CA ALA A 680 17.57 8.42 15.37
C ALA A 680 17.36 9.90 15.72
N GLY A 681 16.39 10.16 16.60
CA GLY A 681 16.23 11.44 17.28
C GLY A 681 17.27 11.66 18.38
N LEU A 682 17.08 12.71 19.18
CA LEU A 682 17.87 12.97 20.38
C LEU A 682 17.85 11.76 21.33
N ILE A 683 16.70 11.08 21.45
CA ILE A 683 16.52 9.85 22.22
C ILE A 683 15.98 8.75 21.30
N GLY A 684 16.82 7.79 20.94
CA GLY A 684 16.42 6.61 20.17
C GLY A 684 17.56 5.93 19.43
N ASN A 685 17.30 4.76 18.84
CA ASN A 685 18.30 3.98 18.12
C ASN A 685 18.37 4.36 16.65
N GLY A 686 19.56 4.29 16.07
CA GLY A 686 19.67 4.21 14.62
C GLY A 686 19.00 2.94 14.10
N GLY A 687 18.43 3.00 12.90
CA GLY A 687 17.87 1.83 12.23
C GLY A 687 18.95 0.85 11.80
N ASN A 688 18.63 -0.44 11.69
CA ASN A 688 19.58 -1.41 11.12
C ASN A 688 19.75 -1.17 9.63
N GLY A 689 20.94 -1.44 9.10
CA GLY A 689 21.15 -1.62 7.67
C GLY A 689 20.52 -2.93 7.17
N GLY A 690 20.09 -2.93 5.92
CA GLY A 690 19.56 -4.11 5.26
C GLY A 690 20.67 -5.09 4.86
N ALA A 691 20.35 -6.37 4.78
CA ALA A 691 21.28 -7.37 4.24
C ALA A 691 21.49 -7.17 2.74
N GLY A 692 22.67 -7.50 2.24
CA GLY A 692 22.92 -7.61 0.81
C GLY A 692 22.21 -8.83 0.21
N GLY A 693 21.85 -8.74 -1.06
CA GLY A 693 21.20 -9.83 -1.79
C GLY A 693 22.18 -10.90 -2.24
N ALA A 694 21.67 -12.09 -2.52
CA ALA A 694 22.48 -13.18 -3.08
C ALA A 694 22.87 -12.89 -4.54
N GLY A 695 24.07 -13.28 -4.94
CA GLY A 695 24.60 -13.12 -6.30
C GLY A 695 25.24 -14.39 -6.86
N GLY A 696 25.16 -14.59 -8.17
CA GLY A 696 25.85 -15.68 -8.86
C GLY A 696 27.38 -15.50 -8.87
N ASN A 697 27.87 -14.30 -9.20
CA ASN A 697 29.30 -13.96 -9.28
C ASN A 697 29.81 -13.14 -8.09
N GLY A 698 28.91 -12.62 -7.26
CA GLY A 698 29.27 -11.97 -6.00
C GLY A 698 28.05 -11.49 -5.24
N GLY A 699 28.01 -11.69 -3.93
CA GLY A 699 26.92 -11.18 -3.11
C GLY A 699 26.94 -9.67 -3.00
N GLY A 700 25.77 -9.08 -2.74
CA GLY A 700 25.67 -7.65 -2.49
C GLY A 700 26.21 -7.27 -1.12
N ASP A 701 26.73 -6.04 -0.99
CA ASP A 701 27.19 -5.54 0.30
C ASP A 701 26.02 -5.33 1.27
N GLY A 702 26.27 -5.54 2.57
CA GLY A 702 25.35 -5.16 3.62
C GLY A 702 25.26 -3.64 3.78
N GLY A 703 24.06 -3.15 4.05
CA GLY A 703 23.81 -1.73 4.28
C GLY A 703 24.38 -1.26 5.62
N PRO A 704 24.83 -0.01 5.74
CA PRO A 704 25.30 0.54 7.01
C PRO A 704 24.15 0.79 7.98
N GLY A 705 24.44 0.67 9.27
CA GLY A 705 23.52 1.06 10.33
C GLY A 705 23.32 2.57 10.45
N GLY A 706 22.13 2.96 10.91
CA GLY A 706 21.78 4.33 11.22
C GLY A 706 22.51 4.85 12.45
N ALA A 707 22.76 6.16 12.51
CA ALA A 707 23.39 6.77 13.67
C ALA A 707 22.33 7.20 14.70
N ALA A 708 22.68 7.11 15.98
CA ALA A 708 22.01 7.80 17.05
C ALA A 708 22.68 9.16 17.32
N PHE A 709 21.95 10.09 17.96
CA PHE A 709 22.46 11.44 18.23
C PHE A 709 22.79 11.71 19.70
N GLY A 710 21.80 11.72 20.60
CA GLY A 710 22.00 12.01 22.02
C GLY A 710 22.14 10.75 22.88
N LEU A 711 20.99 10.13 23.16
CA LEU A 711 20.83 8.91 23.97
C LEU A 711 20.29 7.79 23.06
N GLY A 712 21.07 6.76 22.79
CA GLY A 712 20.69 5.76 21.78
C GLY A 712 21.86 4.95 21.25
N ASN A 713 21.61 3.72 20.84
CA ASN A 713 22.62 2.92 20.14
C ASN A 713 22.57 3.21 18.63
N GLY A 714 23.72 3.12 17.98
CA GLY A 714 23.74 2.99 16.53
C GLY A 714 23.06 1.70 16.09
N GLY A 715 22.47 1.72 14.90
CA GLY A 715 21.89 0.52 14.31
C GLY A 715 22.97 -0.43 13.79
N ASN A 716 22.67 -1.72 13.69
CA ASN A 716 23.65 -2.68 13.16
C ASN A 716 23.81 -2.52 11.66
N GLY A 717 24.98 -2.86 11.15
CA GLY A 717 25.16 -3.11 9.71
C GLY A 717 24.46 -4.39 9.28
N GLY A 718 24.03 -4.43 8.02
CA GLY A 718 23.48 -5.63 7.41
C GLY A 718 24.57 -6.64 7.04
N ASN A 719 24.20 -7.91 6.91
CA ASN A 719 25.11 -8.93 6.42
C ASN A 719 25.43 -8.72 4.94
N GLY A 720 26.61 -9.17 4.52
CA GLY A 720 26.91 -9.35 3.11
C GLY A 720 26.09 -10.50 2.53
N GLY A 721 25.69 -10.38 1.27
CA GLY A 721 24.98 -11.43 0.56
C GLY A 721 25.88 -12.57 0.13
N THR A 722 25.28 -13.74 -0.09
CA THR A 722 25.95 -14.94 -0.62
C THR A 722 26.37 -14.79 -2.09
N GLY A 723 27.49 -15.41 -2.49
CA GLY A 723 27.93 -15.52 -3.88
C GLY A 723 29.31 -16.17 -4.00
N THR A 724 29.85 -16.32 -5.22
CA THR A 724 31.23 -16.84 -5.41
C THR A 724 32.28 -15.95 -4.74
N SER A 725 32.00 -14.65 -4.68
CA SER A 725 32.64 -13.69 -3.78
C SER A 725 31.58 -13.22 -2.79
N ALA A 726 31.82 -13.32 -1.47
CA ALA A 726 30.87 -12.81 -0.49
C ALA A 726 30.78 -11.28 -0.57
N GLY A 727 29.57 -10.75 -0.37
CA GLY A 727 29.40 -9.31 -0.19
C GLY A 727 30.05 -8.84 1.11
N SER A 728 30.44 -7.58 1.15
CA SER A 728 31.05 -6.98 2.35
C SER A 728 29.99 -6.77 3.42
N PRO A 729 30.30 -6.97 4.70
CA PRO A 729 29.36 -6.64 5.76
C PRO A 729 29.20 -5.12 5.90
N GLY A 730 27.98 -4.69 6.21
CA GLY A 730 27.69 -3.29 6.50
C GLY A 730 28.34 -2.84 7.79
N ALA A 731 28.75 -1.56 7.83
CA ALA A 731 29.25 -0.94 9.04
C ALA A 731 28.13 -0.74 10.08
N GLY A 732 28.47 -0.88 11.36
CA GLY A 732 27.61 -0.41 12.44
C GLY A 732 27.47 1.11 12.43
N GLY A 733 26.32 1.62 12.87
CA GLY A 733 26.07 3.04 13.02
C GLY A 733 26.67 3.63 14.30
N ALA A 734 26.86 4.95 14.30
CA ALA A 734 27.36 5.69 15.45
C ALA A 734 26.41 5.63 16.66
N GLY A 735 26.97 5.44 17.85
CA GLY A 735 26.25 5.57 19.11
C GLY A 735 25.94 7.03 19.46
N GLY A 736 24.98 7.25 20.34
CA GLY A 736 24.64 8.57 20.86
C GLY A 736 25.80 9.20 21.63
N SER A 737 26.03 10.48 21.38
CA SER A 737 27.15 11.25 21.94
C SER A 737 27.16 11.33 23.47
N LEU A 738 26.03 11.08 24.14
CA LEU A 738 25.91 11.11 25.59
C LEU A 738 25.88 9.70 26.20
N ILE A 739 24.98 8.83 25.72
CA ILE A 739 24.90 7.41 26.10
C ILE A 739 24.48 6.60 24.88
N GLY A 740 25.30 5.63 24.47
CA GLY A 740 25.00 4.81 23.31
C GLY A 740 26.13 3.85 22.98
N ALA A 741 25.79 2.63 22.60
CA ALA A 741 26.74 1.72 21.97
C ALA A 741 26.74 1.95 20.46
N GLU A 742 27.91 1.77 19.85
CA GLU A 742 28.03 1.60 18.39
C GLU A 742 27.22 0.37 17.95
N GLY A 743 26.67 0.44 16.75
CA GLY A 743 26.05 -0.72 16.12
C GLY A 743 27.08 -1.80 15.84
N LEU A 744 26.66 -3.08 15.84
CA LEU A 744 27.53 -4.16 15.39
C LEU A 744 27.63 -4.13 13.86
N PRO A 745 28.81 -4.43 13.28
CA PRO A 745 28.90 -4.69 11.85
C PRO A 745 28.13 -5.96 11.49
N GLY A 746 27.73 -6.08 10.22
CA GLY A 746 27.15 -7.32 9.71
C GLY A 746 28.16 -8.47 9.69
N LEU A 747 27.68 -9.66 9.32
CA LEU A 747 28.53 -10.83 9.10
C LEU A 747 28.75 -11.12 7.62
N LEU A 748 29.82 -11.85 7.34
CA LEU A 748 29.99 -12.56 6.08
C LEU A 748 29.08 -13.80 6.08
N PRO A 749 28.50 -14.16 4.92
CA PRO A 749 27.60 -15.29 4.75
C PRO A 749 28.30 -16.65 4.81
#